data_AF-A0A563VNN9-F1
#
_entry.id   AF-A0A563VNN9-F1
#
_cell.length_a   1.000
_cell.length_b   1.000
_cell.length_c   1.000
_cell.angle_alpha   90.00
_cell.angle_beta   90.00
_cell.angle_gamma   90.00
#
_symmetry.space_group_name_H-M   'P 1'
#
loop_
_entity.id
_entity.type
_entity.pdbx_description
1 polymer ?
#
loop_
_entity_poly.entity_id
_entity_poly.type
_entity_poly.pdbx_seq_one_letter_code
_entity_poly.pdbx_strand_id
1 'polypeptide(L)'
;MINNRFDDFLTRVVGEYDLRLIDPKALALIEIAVEIANGTYKDSSNSFLASIDRAFQQGITHREIEELLLLLCVYGGFNKVAGCFGTLNEIFEQTGNGHMISAIKQQDYAIRDRPGQVAFYVLLWKRRGIDRDLFYNYWKNVHGPLCARLPSQYQYWQFHLDHNRGGIWPAIPGIEYICPDSAQFDGIAELTFETETARQSFFASSGILMADEHNLFSKAIGYNTAFGNSRTYVDRLPLGNPNGQIDGVKFHIPIQKANTVSLAEFRQYLSDNFAYAIAQSNLVLKLRLHLLEAVDNSRPEAFGVSHSEPPEQQYQAAIEIAFANPLEMEQFFASSEYATATKDLAKYVKAFYPFPERSVYTFVYDGKMTLAGKHSSQVADLILQAGATNQLKEEIVSLMNGTESQLPSDNSSNSGLGRYLQGIQHFGVTVNDMAQATEFYTEVLGGQLVVSENELVGDTVQNTLFQKEELDAIASGIDPDITDLPHLRNGKDNALDVKFISFGNTVVELLQVREAGKPNPHQSSVDSLPSHIGRVNAMHLSFNVKEGIDLNLFAQMLEEECQHRGMTNVVFNRVIRVKSKAERKAVALKYNSLKFWNEPEDEAPIDWSDDPMEGWSLFYCKGPNGEQLEFNQVTRKVKERFRQGVQEYNQANATSFTFPEEKVTDKMNNGHSQLIDITFPHQAKPQPKTDDRLFFSFSSAVKAPLETVWEVVVDKIENTSRYNPEAQNPQILARYYNGVLRQMKALGMTVKEKIVIDKEAGTIVHTLLDNPFFTGKIVNQLVRPTASHSQDPLKISYTLDWQPINKEGEKIAAKIRDKLQQAVRQAVLSAKEFSEKQNESPKKLSTQINQVNRKKSMSTQLQGKNIDLVKRLFSRGEAFDSAGFITFFTDKPLYQFGNFEICFDKPAIRQSADNFFSQINAVYHDIKMMREVDDVVFVEMDVTYWRKDNSVITLPCCDIFRVEGDKFSELRIFMDVAPVFDPSIKVPSTTSVMTISESQRMTPPDTMKKHFAEHKEGRQRVETGNVPKWSINGPQWIIGSSNQPQSDDNLIPKVEKMVEALTIEDWESFYPYFTYDVYYKVGANEPVYGPHAAAQYLSSFYQIVKPTQHQVRGAWQVGNDTVIIEMDAHYRRINDGQEITVPCTDVYRFKGNLIKEWRVYPDTSKIGENTDTSKIEENIRDFANSHQG
;
A
#
# COMPACT_ATOMS: atom_id res chain seq x y z
N MET A 1 -17.31 42.99 7.24
CA MET A 1 -17.04 41.96 6.22
C MET A 1 -16.76 40.65 6.94
N ILE A 2 -17.33 39.55 6.48
CA ILE A 2 -17.02 38.21 6.99
C ILE A 2 -15.78 37.69 6.23
N ASN A 3 -15.03 36.76 6.82
CA ASN A 3 -13.84 36.17 6.21
C ASN A 3 -14.22 35.42 4.92
N ASN A 4 -13.49 35.60 3.83
CA ASN A 4 -13.74 34.97 2.53
C ASN A 4 -13.48 33.44 2.50
N ARG A 5 -13.06 32.83 3.62
CA ARG A 5 -13.07 31.37 3.85
C ARG A 5 -14.37 30.85 4.50
N PHE A 6 -15.28 31.73 4.92
CA PHE A 6 -16.50 31.36 5.65
C PHE A 6 -17.54 30.70 4.74
N ASP A 7 -17.77 31.27 3.56
CA ASP A 7 -18.69 30.71 2.57
C ASP A 7 -18.18 29.35 2.06
N ASP A 8 -16.87 29.25 1.79
CA ASP A 8 -16.19 28.00 1.42
C ASP A 8 -16.32 26.90 2.49
N PHE A 9 -16.22 27.27 3.78
CA PHE A 9 -16.47 26.36 4.90
C PHE A 9 -17.94 25.92 4.95
N LEU A 10 -18.90 26.85 4.88
CA LEU A 10 -20.32 26.53 4.89
C LEU A 10 -20.75 25.64 3.72
N THR A 11 -20.28 25.93 2.50
CA THR A 11 -20.59 25.14 1.30
C THR A 11 -20.10 23.69 1.43
N ARG A 12 -18.95 23.45 2.09
CA ARG A 12 -18.42 22.08 2.31
C ARG A 12 -19.08 21.34 3.47
N VAL A 13 -19.50 22.06 4.53
CA VAL A 13 -20.17 21.45 5.70
C VAL A 13 -21.63 21.10 5.39
N VAL A 14 -22.33 21.94 4.63
CA VAL A 14 -23.75 21.77 4.28
C VAL A 14 -23.95 21.05 2.94
N GLY A 15 -22.91 20.95 2.11
CA GLY A 15 -22.95 20.34 0.78
C GLY A 15 -22.88 18.81 0.73
N GLU A 16 -22.75 18.31 -0.50
CA GLU A 16 -22.72 16.88 -0.85
C GLU A 16 -21.54 16.12 -0.20
N TYR A 17 -21.71 14.79 -0.09
CA TYR A 17 -20.87 13.94 0.76
C TYR A 17 -19.38 13.93 0.39
N ASP A 18 -19.05 14.01 -0.90
CA ASP A 18 -17.69 13.78 -1.42
C ASP A 18 -16.68 14.93 -1.17
N LEU A 19 -17.08 16.01 -0.49
CA LEU A 19 -16.24 17.19 -0.20
C LEU A 19 -16.00 17.43 1.30
N ARG A 20 -16.41 16.50 2.17
CA ARG A 20 -16.35 16.66 3.63
C ARG A 20 -14.98 16.31 4.21
N LEU A 21 -14.44 17.20 5.05
CA LEU A 21 -13.19 17.02 5.82
C LEU A 21 -13.40 16.43 7.22
N ILE A 22 -14.67 16.31 7.65
CA ILE A 22 -15.10 15.73 8.93
C ILE A 22 -16.00 14.55 8.56
N ASP A 23 -15.75 13.38 9.15
CA ASP A 23 -16.50 12.16 8.85
C ASP A 23 -17.92 12.19 9.47
N PRO A 24 -18.84 11.32 9.02
CA PRO A 24 -20.22 11.31 9.51
C PRO A 24 -20.39 11.02 11.01
N LYS A 25 -19.48 10.24 11.64
CA LYS A 25 -19.54 10.00 13.09
C LYS A 25 -19.13 11.25 13.86
N ALA A 26 -17.96 11.83 13.53
CA ALA A 26 -17.48 13.05 14.16
C ALA A 26 -18.49 14.20 14.00
N LEU A 27 -19.13 14.32 12.85
CA LEU A 27 -20.17 15.32 12.61
C LEU A 27 -21.40 15.13 13.52
N ALA A 28 -21.89 13.90 13.70
CA ALA A 28 -23.02 13.62 14.59
C ALA A 28 -22.71 13.83 16.08
N LEU A 29 -21.49 13.47 16.53
CA LEU A 29 -21.02 13.79 17.89
C LEU A 29 -20.91 15.31 18.10
N ILE A 30 -20.43 16.06 17.10
CA ILE A 30 -20.38 17.53 17.15
C ILE A 30 -21.79 18.14 17.21
N GLU A 31 -22.76 17.58 16.47
CA GLU A 31 -24.15 18.06 16.49
C GLU A 31 -24.77 17.91 17.90
N ILE A 32 -24.65 16.72 18.51
CA ILE A 32 -25.06 16.46 19.90
C ILE A 32 -24.38 17.44 20.87
N ALA A 33 -23.06 17.64 20.73
CA ALA A 33 -22.30 18.54 21.59
C ALA A 33 -22.75 20.01 21.50
N VAL A 34 -23.07 20.47 20.29
CA VAL A 34 -23.54 21.83 20.02
C VAL A 34 -24.94 22.06 20.58
N GLU A 35 -25.86 21.09 20.47
CA GLU A 35 -27.20 21.17 21.07
C GLU A 35 -27.14 21.25 22.62
N ILE A 36 -26.30 20.42 23.25
CA ILE A 36 -26.07 20.44 24.70
C ILE A 36 -25.46 21.78 25.13
N ALA A 37 -24.45 22.28 24.41
CA ALA A 37 -23.78 23.54 24.73
C ALA A 37 -24.74 24.75 24.62
N ASN A 38 -25.55 24.79 23.56
CA ASN A 38 -26.53 25.86 23.31
C ASN A 38 -27.75 25.78 24.24
N GLY A 39 -28.10 24.60 24.75
CA GLY A 39 -29.22 24.40 25.67
C GLY A 39 -30.54 23.98 25.00
N THR A 40 -30.54 23.71 23.69
CA THR A 40 -31.75 23.39 22.90
C THR A 40 -32.38 22.05 23.26
N TYR A 41 -31.64 21.17 23.93
CA TYR A 41 -32.15 19.92 24.53
C TYR A 41 -33.27 20.11 25.59
N LYS A 42 -33.57 21.35 25.99
CA LYS A 42 -34.67 21.71 26.90
C LYS A 42 -35.92 22.26 26.21
N ASP A 43 -35.86 22.56 24.92
CA ASP A 43 -37.05 22.95 24.15
C ASP A 43 -37.92 21.72 23.88
N SER A 44 -39.25 21.89 23.85
CA SER A 44 -40.22 20.78 23.73
C SER A 44 -40.33 20.18 22.31
N SER A 45 -39.30 20.36 21.48
CA SER A 45 -39.12 19.70 20.19
C SER A 45 -37.99 18.68 20.31
N ASN A 46 -38.21 17.47 19.77
CA ASN A 46 -37.34 16.28 19.89
C ASN A 46 -35.99 16.38 19.13
N SER A 47 -35.34 17.55 19.15
CA SER A 47 -34.03 17.84 18.56
C SER A 47 -32.96 16.88 19.06
N PHE A 48 -32.70 16.90 20.37
CA PHE A 48 -31.72 16.03 21.03
C PHE A 48 -31.97 14.54 20.75
N LEU A 49 -33.23 14.09 20.85
CA LEU A 49 -33.66 12.73 20.49
C LEU A 49 -33.30 12.38 19.04
N ALA A 50 -33.64 13.25 18.08
CA ALA A 50 -33.34 13.04 16.66
C ALA A 50 -31.84 13.10 16.34
N SER A 51 -31.04 13.82 17.13
CA SER A 51 -29.57 13.84 17.01
C SER A 51 -28.94 12.56 17.56
N ILE A 52 -29.46 12.04 18.67
CA ILE A 52 -29.09 10.75 19.27
C ILE A 52 -29.46 9.59 18.31
N ASP A 53 -30.68 9.57 17.76
CA ASP A 53 -31.11 8.58 16.75
C ASP A 53 -30.25 8.62 15.49
N ARG A 54 -29.88 9.82 15.01
CA ARG A 54 -28.97 9.98 13.86
C ARG A 54 -27.56 9.50 14.18
N ALA A 55 -27.06 9.71 15.40
CA ALA A 55 -25.77 9.19 15.83
C ALA A 55 -25.76 7.64 15.84
N PHE A 56 -26.80 7.00 16.38
CA PHE A 56 -26.97 5.54 16.30
C PHE A 56 -27.02 5.05 14.84
N GLN A 57 -27.68 5.78 13.93
CA GLN A 57 -27.70 5.46 12.49
C GLN A 57 -26.32 5.62 11.80
N GLN A 58 -25.42 6.45 12.32
CA GLN A 58 -24.01 6.51 11.90
C GLN A 58 -23.12 5.48 12.64
N GLY A 59 -23.71 4.54 13.39
CA GLY A 59 -23.01 3.47 14.08
C GLY A 59 -22.25 3.92 15.34
N ILE A 60 -22.63 5.06 15.93
CA ILE A 60 -22.13 5.50 17.25
C ILE A 60 -22.84 4.69 18.33
N THR A 61 -22.11 4.25 19.34
CA THR A 61 -22.61 3.43 20.46
C THR A 61 -23.12 4.29 21.62
N HIS A 62 -23.88 3.67 22.53
CA HIS A 62 -24.33 4.31 23.77
C HIS A 62 -23.13 4.84 24.59
N ARG A 63 -22.05 4.05 24.69
CA ARG A 63 -20.84 4.41 25.45
C ARG A 63 -20.09 5.60 24.82
N GLU A 64 -20.00 5.69 23.48
CA GLU A 64 -19.45 6.89 22.80
C GLU A 64 -20.28 8.16 23.11
N ILE A 65 -21.60 8.02 23.27
CA ILE A 65 -22.50 9.13 23.65
C ILE A 65 -22.38 9.47 25.14
N GLU A 66 -22.33 8.48 26.04
CA GLU A 66 -22.08 8.68 27.47
C GLU A 66 -20.74 9.38 27.72
N GLU A 67 -19.69 8.97 27.01
CA GLU A 67 -18.36 9.57 27.08
C GLU A 67 -18.37 11.03 26.58
N LEU A 68 -19.13 11.33 25.52
CA LEU A 68 -19.39 12.69 25.09
C LEU A 68 -20.16 13.51 26.15
N LEU A 69 -21.15 12.93 26.83
CA LEU A 69 -21.86 13.60 27.93
C LEU A 69 -20.93 13.83 29.14
N LEU A 70 -20.04 12.89 29.47
CA LEU A 70 -19.07 13.03 30.55
C LEU A 70 -18.06 14.14 30.25
N LEU A 71 -17.55 14.20 29.01
CA LEU A 71 -16.69 15.27 28.53
C LEU A 71 -17.41 16.64 28.60
N LEU A 72 -18.67 16.70 28.18
CA LEU A 72 -19.47 17.94 28.22
C LEU A 72 -19.89 18.33 29.64
N CYS A 73 -19.95 17.41 30.61
CA CYS A 73 -20.11 17.76 32.02
C CYS A 73 -18.97 18.66 32.53
N VAL A 74 -17.75 18.47 32.01
CA VAL A 74 -16.57 19.30 32.33
C VAL A 74 -16.63 20.66 31.61
N TYR A 75 -16.92 20.67 30.30
CA TYR A 75 -16.78 21.88 29.46
C TYR A 75 -18.07 22.66 29.20
N GLY A 76 -19.22 21.98 29.09
CA GLY A 76 -20.56 22.58 29.00
C GLY A 76 -21.18 22.90 30.36
N GLY A 77 -20.69 22.25 31.41
CA GLY A 77 -21.03 22.49 32.82
C GLY A 77 -22.10 21.54 33.36
N PHE A 78 -21.82 20.94 34.51
CA PHE A 78 -22.64 19.91 35.18
C PHE A 78 -24.15 20.19 35.21
N ASN A 79 -24.56 21.41 35.58
CA ASN A 79 -25.98 21.81 35.66
C ASN A 79 -26.71 21.87 34.31
N LYS A 80 -25.99 21.84 33.18
CA LYS A 80 -26.57 21.57 31.87
C LYS A 80 -26.68 20.07 31.64
N VAL A 81 -25.54 19.38 31.66
CA VAL A 81 -25.39 18.05 31.05
C VAL A 81 -25.89 16.91 31.94
N ALA A 82 -25.95 17.08 33.26
CA ALA A 82 -26.50 16.08 34.18
C ALA A 82 -27.95 15.67 33.82
N GLY A 83 -28.75 16.60 33.28
CA GLY A 83 -30.10 16.29 32.78
C GLY A 83 -30.10 15.43 31.51
N CYS A 84 -29.07 15.55 30.66
CA CYS A 84 -28.92 14.76 29.44
C CYS A 84 -28.63 13.28 29.73
N PHE A 85 -27.97 12.95 30.84
CA PHE A 85 -27.88 11.56 31.33
C PHE A 85 -29.25 11.03 31.75
N GLY A 86 -30.06 11.86 32.41
CA GLY A 86 -31.46 11.52 32.71
C GLY A 86 -32.24 11.21 31.43
N THR A 87 -32.15 12.05 30.40
CA THR A 87 -32.83 11.82 29.11
C THR A 87 -32.24 10.65 28.32
N LEU A 88 -30.92 10.43 28.34
CA LEU A 88 -30.28 9.28 27.70
C LEU A 88 -30.71 7.97 28.38
N ASN A 89 -30.71 7.95 29.71
CA ASN A 89 -31.24 6.83 30.48
C ASN A 89 -32.75 6.69 30.28
N GLU A 90 -33.54 7.76 30.16
CA GLU A 90 -34.98 7.65 29.82
C GLU A 90 -35.21 7.10 28.41
N ILE A 91 -34.33 7.36 27.43
CA ILE A 91 -34.34 6.66 26.13
C ILE A 91 -34.06 5.16 26.36
N PHE A 92 -33.12 4.82 27.25
CA PHE A 92 -32.75 3.46 27.63
C PHE A 92 -33.73 2.75 28.61
N GLU A 93 -34.61 3.49 29.29
CA GLU A 93 -35.53 3.00 30.33
C GLU A 93 -37.00 3.00 29.86
N GLN A 94 -37.39 3.92 28.96
CA GLN A 94 -38.60 3.78 28.17
C GLN A 94 -38.47 2.60 27.18
N THR A 95 -37.25 2.27 26.74
CA THR A 95 -36.94 0.97 26.11
C THR A 95 -36.59 -0.14 27.12
N GLY A 96 -36.17 0.22 28.34
CA GLY A 96 -35.95 -0.67 29.49
C GLY A 96 -37.22 -1.26 30.11
N ASN A 97 -38.39 -0.95 29.56
CA ASN A 97 -39.57 -1.79 29.71
C ASN A 97 -39.29 -3.13 28.99
N GLY A 98 -38.75 -4.10 29.73
CA GLY A 98 -38.08 -5.33 29.24
C GLY A 98 -38.87 -6.29 28.34
N HIS A 99 -40.07 -5.91 27.90
CA HIS A 99 -40.79 -6.52 26.80
C HIS A 99 -40.44 -5.95 25.41
N MET A 100 -39.56 -4.94 25.26
CA MET A 100 -39.15 -4.43 23.92
C MET A 100 -37.65 -4.24 23.60
N ILE A 101 -36.69 -4.53 24.50
CA ILE A 101 -35.34 -4.96 24.06
C ILE A 101 -35.14 -6.48 24.29
N SER A 102 -36.20 -7.23 23.99
CA SER A 102 -36.07 -8.46 23.20
C SER A 102 -36.29 -8.19 21.69
N ALA A 103 -36.49 -6.92 21.31
CA ALA A 103 -37.06 -6.54 20.01
C ALA A 103 -36.36 -5.36 19.28
N ILE A 104 -35.18 -4.89 19.70
CA ILE A 104 -34.21 -4.50 18.67
C ILE A 104 -33.74 -5.81 18.05
N LYS A 105 -34.27 -6.13 16.86
CA LYS A 105 -33.64 -7.14 16.02
C LYS A 105 -32.24 -6.61 15.68
N GLN A 106 -31.19 -7.25 16.21
CA GLN A 106 -29.89 -7.22 15.54
C GLN A 106 -30.17 -7.52 14.06
N GLN A 107 -29.79 -6.59 13.19
CA GLN A 107 -30.42 -6.49 11.88
C GLN A 107 -30.21 -7.79 11.10
N ASP A 108 -31.30 -8.48 10.75
CA ASP A 108 -31.22 -9.79 10.11
C ASP A 108 -30.82 -9.63 8.64
N TYR A 109 -29.52 -9.72 8.41
CA TYR A 109 -28.87 -9.65 7.12
C TYR A 109 -29.07 -10.92 6.29
N ALA A 110 -29.73 -11.99 6.80
CA ALA A 110 -29.97 -13.23 6.05
C ALA A 110 -30.72 -13.03 4.71
N ILE A 111 -31.33 -11.86 4.50
CA ILE A 111 -31.83 -11.41 3.19
C ILE A 111 -30.75 -11.45 2.09
N ARG A 112 -29.48 -11.14 2.43
CA ARG A 112 -28.36 -11.06 1.47
C ARG A 112 -27.98 -12.39 0.82
N ASP A 113 -28.23 -13.51 1.50
CA ASP A 113 -27.92 -14.84 0.98
C ASP A 113 -29.08 -15.43 0.15
N ARG A 114 -30.26 -14.79 0.15
CA ARG A 114 -31.47 -15.33 -0.52
C ARG A 114 -31.35 -15.50 -2.04
N PRO A 115 -30.53 -14.73 -2.80
CA PRO A 115 -30.35 -15.02 -4.23
C PRO A 115 -29.63 -16.36 -4.46
N GLY A 116 -28.77 -16.82 -3.55
CA GLY A 116 -28.02 -18.08 -3.65
C GLY A 116 -28.87 -19.35 -3.40
N GLN A 117 -29.85 -19.61 -4.28
CA GLN A 117 -30.87 -20.65 -4.15
C GLN A 117 -30.34 -22.10 -4.22
N VAL A 118 -29.16 -22.34 -4.80
CA VAL A 118 -28.48 -23.65 -4.77
C VAL A 118 -27.02 -23.52 -4.37
N ALA A 119 -26.49 -24.54 -3.70
CA ALA A 119 -25.10 -24.60 -3.27
C ALA A 119 -24.36 -25.83 -3.82
N PHE A 120 -23.04 -25.68 -3.95
CA PHE A 120 -22.05 -26.74 -4.08
C PHE A 120 -21.10 -26.63 -2.88
N TYR A 121 -21.11 -27.65 -2.01
CA TYR A 121 -20.50 -27.64 -0.68
C TYR A 121 -19.47 -28.77 -0.61
N VAL A 122 -18.19 -28.42 -0.61
CA VAL A 122 -17.08 -29.36 -0.83
C VAL A 122 -16.26 -29.54 0.45
N LEU A 123 -16.21 -30.77 0.96
CA LEU A 123 -15.32 -31.14 2.07
C LEU A 123 -13.92 -31.47 1.53
N LEU A 124 -12.87 -30.92 2.15
CA LEU A 124 -11.51 -30.91 1.59
C LEU A 124 -10.47 -31.46 2.57
N TRP A 125 -9.77 -32.51 2.13
CA TRP A 125 -8.67 -33.14 2.88
C TRP A 125 -7.33 -32.74 2.29
N LYS A 126 -6.48 -32.13 3.11
CA LYS A 126 -5.12 -31.72 2.76
C LYS A 126 -4.29 -32.92 2.28
N ARG A 127 -3.54 -32.70 1.20
CA ARG A 127 -2.59 -33.67 0.65
C ARG A 127 -1.60 -34.18 1.71
N ARG A 128 -1.26 -35.47 1.63
CA ARG A 128 -0.21 -36.08 2.44
C ARG A 128 1.17 -35.65 1.91
N GLY A 129 2.05 -35.20 2.80
CA GLY A 129 3.41 -34.76 2.47
C GLY A 129 3.64 -33.24 2.39
N ILE A 130 2.58 -32.43 2.43
CA ILE A 130 2.67 -30.97 2.67
C ILE A 130 2.28 -30.65 4.12
N ASP A 131 2.86 -29.59 4.68
CA ASP A 131 2.46 -29.05 5.99
C ASP A 131 1.12 -28.28 5.90
N ARG A 132 0.61 -27.86 7.06
CA ARG A 132 -0.73 -27.27 7.18
C ARG A 132 -0.81 -25.82 6.70
N ASP A 133 0.27 -25.06 6.82
CA ASP A 133 0.25 -23.64 6.48
C ASP A 133 0.61 -23.39 5.01
N LEU A 134 1.45 -24.24 4.40
CA LEU A 134 1.58 -24.33 2.96
C LEU A 134 0.24 -24.67 2.30
N PHE A 135 -0.50 -25.65 2.85
CA PHE A 135 -1.84 -26.00 2.38
C PHE A 135 -2.79 -24.79 2.43
N TYR A 136 -2.97 -24.18 3.61
CA TYR A 136 -3.91 -23.08 3.76
C TYR A 136 -3.52 -21.85 2.95
N ASN A 137 -2.22 -21.50 2.88
CA ASN A 137 -1.78 -20.35 2.10
C ASN A 137 -1.89 -20.60 0.59
N TYR A 138 -1.59 -21.81 0.10
CA TYR A 138 -1.81 -22.16 -1.31
C TYR A 138 -3.31 -22.14 -1.65
N TRP A 139 -4.15 -22.73 -0.79
CA TRP A 139 -5.59 -22.79 -1.02
C TRP A 139 -6.23 -21.39 -1.08
N LYS A 140 -5.87 -20.47 -0.16
CA LYS A 140 -6.45 -19.12 -0.13
C LYS A 140 -5.77 -18.07 -1.03
N ASN A 141 -4.52 -18.30 -1.45
CA ASN A 141 -3.78 -17.33 -2.27
C ASN A 141 -3.57 -17.76 -3.73
N VAL A 142 -3.73 -19.04 -4.07
CA VAL A 142 -3.54 -19.56 -5.45
C VAL A 142 -4.83 -20.20 -5.96
N HIS A 143 -5.33 -21.23 -5.26
CA HIS A 143 -6.48 -22.01 -5.71
C HIS A 143 -7.81 -21.23 -5.63
N GLY A 144 -8.02 -20.45 -4.56
CA GLY A 144 -9.20 -19.61 -4.36
C GLY A 144 -9.39 -18.59 -5.50
N PRO A 145 -8.38 -17.76 -5.82
CA PRO A 145 -8.43 -16.86 -6.98
C PRO A 145 -8.59 -17.58 -8.32
N LEU A 146 -8.09 -18.81 -8.49
CA LEU A 146 -8.34 -19.60 -9.69
C LEU A 146 -9.82 -19.99 -9.81
N CYS A 147 -10.41 -20.53 -8.73
CA CYS A 147 -11.82 -20.88 -8.66
C CYS A 147 -12.75 -19.66 -8.80
N ALA A 148 -12.40 -18.52 -8.22
CA ALA A 148 -13.17 -17.28 -8.28
C ALA A 148 -13.38 -16.72 -9.71
N ARG A 149 -12.52 -17.11 -10.67
CA ARG A 149 -12.61 -16.69 -12.08
C ARG A 149 -13.55 -17.56 -12.92
N LEU A 150 -14.07 -18.66 -12.38
CA LEU A 150 -15.05 -19.50 -13.06
C LEU A 150 -16.45 -18.83 -13.08
N PRO A 151 -17.25 -19.03 -14.14
CA PRO A 151 -18.47 -18.28 -14.36
C PRO A 151 -19.59 -18.60 -13.36
N SER A 152 -20.59 -17.72 -13.34
CA SER A 152 -21.93 -17.94 -12.79
C SER A 152 -22.07 -18.11 -11.27
N GLN A 153 -20.98 -18.04 -10.49
CA GLN A 153 -20.98 -18.03 -9.02
C GLN A 153 -21.69 -16.78 -8.46
N TYR A 154 -22.61 -16.94 -7.51
CA TYR A 154 -23.21 -15.83 -6.76
C TYR A 154 -22.37 -15.47 -5.52
N GLN A 155 -21.95 -16.49 -4.75
CA GLN A 155 -21.02 -16.36 -3.62
C GLN A 155 -20.01 -17.52 -3.65
N TYR A 156 -18.81 -17.29 -3.12
CA TYR A 156 -17.80 -18.33 -2.89
C TYR A 156 -16.99 -18.02 -1.63
N TRP A 157 -17.03 -18.93 -0.65
CA TRP A 157 -16.24 -18.91 0.58
C TRP A 157 -15.30 -20.13 0.67
N GLN A 158 -14.12 -19.90 1.27
CA GLN A 158 -13.29 -20.96 1.85
C GLN A 158 -13.35 -20.85 3.38
N PHE A 159 -13.84 -21.88 4.05
CA PHE A 159 -13.83 -22.01 5.51
C PHE A 159 -12.65 -22.89 5.93
N HIS A 160 -11.71 -22.35 6.71
CA HIS A 160 -10.55 -23.08 7.22
C HIS A 160 -10.85 -23.57 8.63
N LEU A 161 -10.73 -24.87 8.87
CA LEU A 161 -11.23 -25.51 10.07
C LEU A 161 -10.11 -26.15 10.90
N ASP A 162 -10.28 -26.17 12.21
CA ASP A 162 -9.55 -27.11 13.05
C ASP A 162 -10.32 -28.44 13.14
N HIS A 163 -9.58 -29.55 13.31
CA HIS A 163 -10.16 -30.89 13.39
C HIS A 163 -11.12 -31.05 14.58
N ASN A 164 -12.22 -31.77 14.38
CA ASN A 164 -13.18 -32.08 15.43
C ASN A 164 -12.50 -32.88 16.56
N ARG A 165 -12.45 -32.33 17.78
CA ARG A 165 -11.90 -33.00 18.98
C ARG A 165 -12.97 -33.52 19.95
N GLY A 166 -14.25 -33.30 19.65
CA GLY A 166 -15.35 -33.51 20.60
C GLY A 166 -15.31 -32.55 21.79
N GLY A 167 -16.04 -32.88 22.86
CA GLY A 167 -15.98 -32.20 24.16
C GLY A 167 -16.68 -30.84 24.28
N ILE A 168 -16.72 -30.05 23.20
CA ILE A 168 -17.30 -28.68 23.22
C ILE A 168 -18.83 -28.70 23.09
N TRP A 169 -19.40 -29.63 22.33
CA TRP A 169 -20.84 -29.66 22.04
C TRP A 169 -21.58 -30.59 23.02
N PRO A 170 -22.73 -30.19 23.59
CA PRO A 170 -23.51 -31.05 24.49
C PRO A 170 -23.90 -32.37 23.83
N ALA A 171 -23.41 -33.48 24.39
CA ALA A 171 -23.58 -34.80 23.83
C ALA A 171 -24.95 -35.42 24.18
N ILE A 172 -25.79 -35.60 23.16
CA ILE A 172 -27.09 -36.28 23.28
C ILE A 172 -26.89 -37.80 23.13
N PRO A 173 -27.39 -38.64 24.07
CA PRO A 173 -27.30 -40.09 23.96
C PRO A 173 -27.90 -40.63 22.65
N GLY A 174 -27.11 -41.41 21.91
CA GLY A 174 -27.51 -41.99 20.63
C GLY A 174 -26.94 -41.29 19.38
N ILE A 175 -26.24 -40.17 19.52
CA ILE A 175 -25.58 -39.45 18.41
C ILE A 175 -24.06 -39.57 18.52
N GLU A 176 -23.39 -39.79 17.38
CA GLU A 176 -21.93 -39.78 17.23
C GLU A 176 -21.41 -38.33 17.09
N TYR A 177 -20.58 -37.85 18.03
CA TYR A 177 -20.04 -36.46 18.05
C TYR A 177 -18.54 -36.34 17.75
N ILE A 178 -17.81 -37.46 17.71
CA ILE A 178 -16.36 -37.50 17.48
C ILE A 178 -16.10 -38.10 16.10
N CYS A 179 -15.58 -37.29 15.18
CA CYS A 179 -15.27 -37.71 13.82
C CYS A 179 -14.00 -38.59 13.81
N PRO A 180 -14.02 -39.80 13.21
CA PRO A 180 -12.84 -40.66 13.13
C PRO A 180 -11.68 -39.99 12.39
N ASP A 181 -10.43 -40.25 12.79
CA ASP A 181 -9.22 -39.63 12.20
C ASP A 181 -9.13 -39.78 10.67
N SER A 182 -9.68 -40.85 10.10
CA SER A 182 -9.73 -41.09 8.65
C SER A 182 -10.74 -40.20 7.89
N ALA A 183 -11.66 -39.55 8.61
CA ALA A 183 -12.73 -38.70 8.09
C ALA A 183 -12.56 -37.21 8.49
N GLN A 184 -11.58 -36.87 9.32
CA GLN A 184 -11.22 -35.48 9.65
C GLN A 184 -10.75 -34.75 8.38
N PHE A 185 -11.43 -33.65 8.02
CA PHE A 185 -11.08 -32.77 6.90
C PHE A 185 -10.58 -31.41 7.40
N ASP A 186 -9.87 -30.67 6.55
CA ASP A 186 -9.11 -29.48 6.94
C ASP A 186 -9.80 -28.16 6.55
N GLY A 187 -10.82 -28.22 5.68
CA GLY A 187 -11.60 -27.06 5.25
C GLY A 187 -12.83 -27.40 4.38
N ILE A 188 -13.63 -26.37 4.09
CA ILE A 188 -14.80 -26.42 3.20
C ILE A 188 -14.68 -25.34 2.12
N ALA A 189 -14.93 -25.69 0.87
CA ALA A 189 -15.28 -24.72 -0.17
C ALA A 189 -16.80 -24.70 -0.36
N GLU A 190 -17.44 -23.55 -0.14
CA GLU A 190 -18.87 -23.38 -0.41
C GLU A 190 -19.08 -22.34 -1.51
N LEU A 191 -19.76 -22.77 -2.58
CA LEU A 191 -20.15 -21.93 -3.70
C LEU A 191 -21.69 -21.91 -3.79
N THR A 192 -22.28 -20.72 -3.97
CA THR A 192 -23.73 -20.58 -4.21
C THR A 192 -24.02 -20.02 -5.59
N PHE A 193 -25.20 -20.34 -6.12
CA PHE A 193 -25.65 -19.96 -7.46
C PHE A 193 -27.14 -19.62 -7.42
N GLU A 194 -27.58 -18.68 -8.26
CA GLU A 194 -29.00 -18.29 -8.34
C GLU A 194 -29.90 -19.37 -8.95
N THR A 195 -29.33 -20.24 -9.79
CA THR A 195 -30.05 -21.29 -10.51
C THR A 195 -29.22 -22.55 -10.65
N GLU A 196 -29.87 -23.69 -10.87
CA GLU A 196 -29.18 -24.93 -11.23
C GLU A 196 -28.43 -24.80 -12.57
N THR A 197 -28.94 -24.03 -13.53
CA THR A 197 -28.25 -23.72 -14.79
C THR A 197 -26.92 -23.01 -14.56
N ALA A 198 -26.87 -22.03 -13.63
CA ALA A 198 -25.64 -21.35 -13.24
C ALA A 198 -24.62 -22.33 -12.62
N ARG A 199 -25.06 -23.23 -11.74
CA ARG A 199 -24.23 -24.30 -11.16
C ARG A 199 -23.67 -25.27 -12.22
N GLN A 200 -24.46 -25.60 -13.25
CA GLN A 200 -23.99 -26.45 -14.36
C GLN A 200 -23.00 -25.72 -15.28
N SER A 201 -23.16 -24.42 -15.51
CA SER A 201 -22.20 -23.58 -16.25
C SER A 201 -20.82 -23.54 -15.55
N PHE A 202 -20.82 -23.46 -14.22
CA PHE A 202 -19.61 -23.60 -13.41
C PHE A 202 -18.96 -24.98 -13.57
N PHE A 203 -19.72 -26.09 -13.45
CA PHE A 203 -19.15 -27.44 -13.62
C PHE A 203 -18.62 -27.71 -15.03
N ALA A 204 -19.24 -27.17 -16.07
CA ALA A 204 -18.72 -27.24 -17.43
C ALA A 204 -17.35 -26.53 -17.58
N SER A 205 -17.03 -25.60 -16.67
CA SER A 205 -15.80 -24.82 -16.64
C SER A 205 -14.77 -25.33 -15.61
N SER A 206 -15.18 -26.16 -14.64
CA SER A 206 -14.36 -26.49 -13.47
C SER A 206 -13.21 -27.48 -13.72
N GLY A 207 -13.06 -28.02 -14.93
CA GLY A 207 -11.99 -28.96 -15.27
C GLY A 207 -10.57 -28.42 -15.08
N ILE A 208 -10.39 -27.08 -15.09
CA ILE A 208 -9.10 -26.44 -14.77
C ILE A 208 -8.72 -26.59 -13.29
N LEU A 209 -9.69 -26.67 -12.38
CA LEU A 209 -9.43 -26.87 -10.95
C LEU A 209 -8.87 -28.26 -10.70
N MET A 210 -9.38 -29.29 -11.40
CA MET A 210 -8.93 -30.68 -11.25
C MET A 210 -7.44 -30.89 -11.56
N ALA A 211 -6.83 -29.99 -12.33
CA ALA A 211 -5.39 -29.99 -12.58
C ALA A 211 -4.59 -29.36 -11.43
N ASP A 212 -5.15 -28.42 -10.67
CA ASP A 212 -4.51 -27.80 -9.50
C ASP A 212 -4.83 -28.53 -8.19
N GLU A 213 -6.01 -29.16 -8.06
CA GLU A 213 -6.46 -29.91 -6.87
C GLU A 213 -5.41 -30.91 -6.36
N HIS A 214 -4.65 -31.54 -7.27
CA HIS A 214 -3.57 -32.47 -6.91
C HIS A 214 -2.41 -31.83 -6.14
N ASN A 215 -2.26 -30.50 -6.16
CA ASN A 215 -1.21 -29.80 -5.43
C ASN A 215 -1.50 -29.76 -3.93
N LEU A 216 -2.77 -29.55 -3.56
CA LEU A 216 -3.20 -29.23 -2.21
C LEU A 216 -4.11 -30.27 -1.54
N PHE A 217 -4.84 -31.10 -2.29
CA PHE A 217 -5.77 -32.09 -1.74
C PHE A 217 -5.30 -33.55 -1.90
N SER A 218 -5.91 -34.45 -1.13
CA SER A 218 -5.94 -35.91 -1.43
C SER A 218 -7.35 -36.48 -1.52
N LYS A 219 -8.38 -35.73 -1.10
CA LYS A 219 -9.79 -36.05 -1.23
C LYS A 219 -10.59 -34.75 -1.27
N ALA A 220 -11.58 -34.66 -2.14
CA ALA A 220 -12.46 -33.50 -2.29
C ALA A 220 -13.89 -33.96 -2.60
N ILE A 221 -14.79 -33.92 -1.61
CA ILE A 221 -16.14 -34.49 -1.71
C ILE A 221 -17.17 -33.38 -1.83
N GLY A 222 -17.65 -33.16 -3.05
CA GLY A 222 -18.59 -32.11 -3.41
C GLY A 222 -20.06 -32.55 -3.34
N TYR A 223 -20.76 -32.05 -2.34
CA TYR A 223 -22.21 -32.19 -2.20
C TYR A 223 -22.93 -31.07 -2.96
N ASN A 224 -24.15 -31.35 -3.42
CA ASN A 224 -25.02 -30.35 -4.06
C ASN A 224 -26.28 -30.15 -3.22
N THR A 225 -26.95 -29.00 -3.35
CA THR A 225 -28.35 -28.84 -2.91
C THR A 225 -29.26 -28.70 -4.13
N ALA A 226 -30.50 -29.21 -4.06
CA ALA A 226 -31.55 -28.78 -4.97
C ALA A 226 -31.97 -27.32 -4.68
N PHE A 227 -32.80 -26.74 -5.57
CA PHE A 227 -33.36 -25.40 -5.38
C PHE A 227 -34.05 -25.22 -4.02
N GLY A 228 -33.63 -24.20 -3.25
CA GLY A 228 -34.19 -23.87 -1.93
C GLY A 228 -33.68 -24.75 -0.77
N ASN A 229 -32.91 -25.81 -1.04
CA ASN A 229 -32.34 -26.68 0.00
C ASN A 229 -31.07 -26.09 0.68
N SER A 230 -30.63 -24.89 0.29
CA SER A 230 -29.60 -24.10 0.97
C SER A 230 -30.25 -22.83 1.53
N ARG A 231 -30.21 -22.60 2.85
CA ARG A 231 -30.93 -21.48 3.48
C ARG A 231 -30.20 -20.92 4.69
N THR A 232 -29.94 -19.61 4.66
CA THR A 232 -29.63 -18.81 5.86
C THR A 232 -30.94 -18.49 6.59
N TYR A 233 -31.04 -18.89 7.85
CA TYR A 233 -32.23 -18.72 8.70
C TYR A 233 -32.19 -17.41 9.47
N VAL A 234 -31.01 -17.03 9.95
CA VAL A 234 -30.71 -15.74 10.58
C VAL A 234 -29.23 -15.42 10.36
N ASP A 235 -28.92 -14.14 10.14
CA ASP A 235 -27.53 -13.67 10.05
C ASP A 235 -27.44 -12.24 10.58
N ARG A 236 -26.82 -12.10 11.75
CA ARG A 236 -26.64 -10.85 12.51
C ARG A 236 -25.21 -10.32 12.37
N LEU A 237 -24.35 -10.98 11.57
CA LEU A 237 -22.97 -10.53 11.32
C LEU A 237 -22.96 -9.45 10.22
N PRO A 238 -22.51 -8.21 10.50
CA PRO A 238 -22.64 -7.11 9.53
C PRO A 238 -21.81 -7.33 8.25
N LEU A 239 -20.62 -7.93 8.36
CA LEU A 239 -19.75 -8.20 7.22
C LEU A 239 -20.08 -9.55 6.55
N GLY A 240 -20.63 -9.53 5.34
CA GLY A 240 -20.99 -10.74 4.58
C GLY A 240 -19.86 -11.34 3.74
N ASN A 241 -18.82 -10.55 3.42
CA ASN A 241 -17.69 -10.90 2.55
C ASN A 241 -16.31 -10.83 3.26
N PRO A 242 -16.13 -11.55 4.39
CA PRO A 242 -14.89 -11.54 5.18
C PRO A 242 -13.65 -12.04 4.44
N ASN A 243 -12.47 -11.58 4.88
CA ASN A 243 -11.16 -12.04 4.42
C ASN A 243 -10.22 -12.16 5.62
N GLY A 244 -10.34 -13.21 6.44
CA GLY A 244 -9.51 -13.37 7.63
C GLY A 244 -10.13 -14.19 8.75
N GLN A 245 -9.69 -13.91 9.98
CA GLN A 245 -10.41 -14.31 11.17
C GLN A 245 -11.60 -13.36 11.40
N ILE A 246 -12.61 -13.82 12.12
CA ILE A 246 -13.79 -13.04 12.52
C ILE A 246 -13.99 -13.27 14.00
N ASP A 247 -14.38 -12.23 14.72
CA ASP A 247 -14.71 -12.31 16.14
C ASP A 247 -15.93 -13.22 16.38
N GLY A 248 -15.88 -13.99 17.47
CA GLY A 248 -16.92 -14.94 17.85
C GLY A 248 -16.51 -16.40 17.76
N VAL A 249 -17.42 -17.29 18.15
CA VAL A 249 -17.23 -18.74 18.14
C VAL A 249 -18.11 -19.33 17.04
N LYS A 250 -17.52 -20.17 16.19
CA LYS A 250 -18.16 -20.65 14.96
C LYS A 250 -17.88 -22.12 14.69
N PHE A 251 -18.87 -22.82 14.14
CA PHE A 251 -18.75 -24.22 13.77
C PHE A 251 -19.40 -24.51 12.41
N HIS A 252 -18.77 -25.43 11.68
CA HIS A 252 -19.37 -26.14 10.55
C HIS A 252 -19.66 -27.57 10.99
N ILE A 253 -20.88 -28.03 10.74
CA ILE A 253 -21.40 -29.28 11.33
C ILE A 253 -22.02 -30.15 10.23
N PRO A 254 -21.29 -31.11 9.65
CA PRO A 254 -21.87 -32.16 8.82
C PRO A 254 -22.70 -33.13 9.66
N ILE A 255 -23.83 -33.57 9.11
CA ILE A 255 -24.83 -34.39 9.79
C ILE A 255 -25.14 -35.65 8.97
N GLN A 256 -24.98 -36.82 9.59
CA GLN A 256 -25.49 -38.09 9.03
C GLN A 256 -26.89 -38.38 9.58
N LYS A 257 -27.79 -38.80 8.70
CA LYS A 257 -29.15 -39.23 9.03
C LYS A 257 -29.16 -40.60 9.72
N ALA A 258 -30.07 -40.80 10.66
CA ALA A 258 -30.35 -42.12 11.24
C ALA A 258 -30.84 -43.12 10.17
N ASN A 259 -30.41 -44.38 10.26
CA ASN A 259 -30.81 -45.43 9.30
C ASN A 259 -32.30 -45.80 9.37
N THR A 260 -32.99 -45.39 10.45
CA THR A 260 -34.37 -45.73 10.80
C THR A 260 -35.44 -44.78 10.24
N VAL A 261 -35.05 -43.62 9.69
CA VAL A 261 -35.98 -42.60 9.15
C VAL A 261 -35.77 -42.36 7.65
N SER A 262 -36.81 -41.92 6.94
CA SER A 262 -36.67 -41.50 5.54
C SER A 262 -35.89 -40.18 5.41
N LEU A 263 -35.37 -39.91 4.21
CA LEU A 263 -34.69 -38.64 3.92
C LEU A 263 -35.65 -37.44 4.03
N ALA A 264 -36.93 -37.62 3.69
CA ALA A 264 -37.95 -36.59 3.80
C ALA A 264 -38.22 -36.20 5.26
N GLU A 265 -38.45 -37.17 6.13
CA GLU A 265 -38.66 -36.94 7.57
C GLU A 265 -37.47 -36.24 8.24
N PHE A 266 -36.23 -36.63 7.86
CA PHE A 266 -35.01 -35.98 8.34
C PHE A 266 -34.87 -34.53 7.86
N ARG A 267 -35.06 -34.28 6.55
CA ARG A 267 -35.01 -32.93 5.97
C ARG A 267 -36.08 -32.03 6.58
N GLN A 268 -37.28 -32.56 6.79
CA GLN A 268 -38.36 -31.83 7.45
C GLN A 268 -37.99 -31.50 8.91
N TYR A 269 -37.56 -32.48 9.71
CA TYR A 269 -37.21 -32.25 11.12
C TYR A 269 -36.08 -31.22 11.27
N LEU A 270 -35.03 -31.28 10.44
CA LEU A 270 -33.96 -30.27 10.48
C LEU A 270 -34.45 -28.86 10.10
N SER A 271 -35.43 -28.74 9.20
CA SER A 271 -35.90 -27.45 8.67
C SER A 271 -36.99 -26.80 9.52
N ASP A 272 -37.98 -27.60 9.94
CA ASP A 272 -39.21 -27.16 10.62
C ASP A 272 -39.08 -27.16 12.14
N ASN A 273 -38.20 -28.02 12.70
CA ASN A 273 -37.98 -28.13 14.14
C ASN A 273 -36.61 -27.59 14.55
N PHE A 274 -35.51 -28.21 14.09
CA PHE A 274 -34.16 -27.90 14.58
C PHE A 274 -33.72 -26.48 14.22
N ALA A 275 -33.58 -26.16 12.93
CA ALA A 275 -33.11 -24.84 12.50
C ALA A 275 -34.12 -23.73 12.83
N TYR A 276 -35.43 -24.01 12.77
CA TYR A 276 -36.46 -23.06 13.17
C TYR A 276 -36.34 -22.66 14.64
N ALA A 277 -36.21 -23.63 15.56
CA ALA A 277 -36.07 -23.36 16.99
C ALA A 277 -34.77 -22.61 17.32
N ILE A 278 -33.63 -23.05 16.78
CA ILE A 278 -32.32 -22.41 17.01
C ILE A 278 -32.33 -20.94 16.53
N ALA A 279 -32.96 -20.65 15.38
CA ALA A 279 -33.06 -19.30 14.85
C ALA A 279 -33.94 -18.34 15.69
N GLN A 280 -34.75 -18.85 16.64
CA GLN A 280 -35.48 -17.98 17.58
C GLN A 280 -34.57 -17.39 18.66
N SER A 281 -33.44 -18.04 18.98
CA SER A 281 -32.53 -17.53 20.00
C SER A 281 -31.80 -16.27 19.51
N ASN A 282 -31.67 -15.27 20.38
CA ASN A 282 -30.91 -14.05 20.11
C ASN A 282 -29.38 -14.24 20.29
N LEU A 283 -28.94 -15.34 20.91
CA LEU A 283 -27.52 -15.67 21.15
C LEU A 283 -26.82 -16.24 19.89
N VAL A 284 -27.61 -16.69 18.91
CA VAL A 284 -27.11 -17.28 17.66
C VAL A 284 -26.89 -16.18 16.64
N LEU A 285 -25.64 -15.73 16.46
CA LEU A 285 -25.32 -14.66 15.50
C LEU A 285 -25.57 -15.07 14.05
N LYS A 286 -25.37 -16.33 13.68
CA LYS A 286 -25.70 -16.83 12.34
C LYS A 286 -26.15 -18.28 12.40
N LEU A 287 -27.11 -18.64 11.55
CA LEU A 287 -27.50 -20.03 11.28
C LEU A 287 -27.77 -20.24 9.79
N ARG A 288 -27.04 -21.17 9.18
CA ARG A 288 -27.29 -21.66 7.81
C ARG A 288 -27.49 -23.16 7.82
N LEU A 289 -28.46 -23.65 7.05
CA LEU A 289 -28.74 -25.06 6.85
C LEU A 289 -28.62 -25.41 5.36
N HIS A 290 -27.87 -26.45 5.06
CA HIS A 290 -27.78 -27.07 3.75
C HIS A 290 -28.34 -28.49 3.84
N LEU A 291 -29.37 -28.80 3.06
CA LEU A 291 -29.91 -30.15 2.89
C LEU A 291 -29.23 -30.77 1.66
N LEU A 292 -28.35 -31.72 1.89
CA LEU A 292 -27.43 -32.22 0.88
C LEU A 292 -28.06 -33.35 0.08
N GLU A 293 -27.95 -33.26 -1.25
CA GLU A 293 -28.22 -34.37 -2.17
C GLU A 293 -27.04 -35.37 -2.16
N ALA A 294 -27.29 -36.60 -2.60
CA ALA A 294 -26.27 -37.66 -2.63
C ALA A 294 -25.08 -37.28 -3.52
N VAL A 295 -23.87 -37.74 -3.14
CA VAL A 295 -22.63 -37.43 -3.88
C VAL A 295 -22.66 -38.07 -5.26
N ASP A 296 -22.32 -37.27 -6.26
CA ASP A 296 -22.15 -37.66 -7.66
C ASP A 296 -20.84 -38.45 -7.85
N ASN A 297 -20.88 -39.73 -7.48
CA ASN A 297 -19.77 -40.67 -7.63
C ASN A 297 -19.47 -41.05 -9.11
N SER A 298 -20.07 -40.38 -10.11
CA SER A 298 -19.72 -40.58 -11.53
C SER A 298 -18.52 -39.73 -11.98
N ARG A 299 -18.12 -38.76 -11.15
CA ARG A 299 -16.98 -37.87 -11.42
C ARG A 299 -15.66 -38.66 -11.40
N PRO A 300 -14.77 -38.47 -12.39
CA PRO A 300 -13.46 -39.12 -12.39
C PRO A 300 -12.59 -38.56 -11.26
N GLU A 301 -11.73 -39.41 -10.71
CA GLU A 301 -10.66 -38.98 -9.81
C GLU A 301 -9.66 -38.10 -10.58
N ALA A 302 -9.23 -36.99 -9.96
CA ALA A 302 -8.06 -36.27 -10.44
C ALA A 302 -6.78 -37.00 -10.00
N PHE A 303 -5.61 -36.54 -10.46
CA PHE A 303 -4.33 -37.25 -10.30
C PHE A 303 -3.89 -37.37 -8.83
N GLY A 304 -4.38 -38.38 -8.13
CA GLY A 304 -4.17 -38.59 -6.69
C GLY A 304 -5.18 -37.87 -5.77
N VAL A 305 -6.34 -37.43 -6.30
CA VAL A 305 -7.42 -36.82 -5.51
C VAL A 305 -8.72 -37.62 -5.70
N SER A 306 -9.24 -38.17 -4.60
CA SER A 306 -10.49 -38.94 -4.65
C SER A 306 -11.72 -38.04 -4.56
N HIS A 307 -12.66 -38.24 -5.48
CA HIS A 307 -13.90 -37.47 -5.62
C HIS A 307 -15.17 -38.27 -5.28
N SER A 308 -15.00 -39.53 -4.87
CA SER A 308 -16.11 -40.42 -4.54
C SER A 308 -16.22 -40.65 -3.03
N GLU A 309 -17.45 -40.79 -2.54
CA GLU A 309 -17.75 -41.09 -1.13
C GLU A 309 -18.81 -42.20 -1.08
N PRO A 310 -18.58 -43.33 -0.39
CA PRO A 310 -19.55 -44.42 -0.34
C PRO A 310 -20.75 -44.04 0.54
N PRO A 311 -21.97 -44.57 0.28
CA PRO A 311 -23.21 -44.02 0.84
C PRO A 311 -23.29 -43.98 2.38
N GLU A 312 -22.60 -44.90 3.07
CA GLU A 312 -22.55 -44.96 4.54
C GLU A 312 -21.63 -43.91 5.19
N GLN A 313 -20.77 -43.27 4.40
CA GLN A 313 -19.90 -42.17 4.83
C GLN A 313 -20.46 -40.79 4.45
N GLN A 314 -21.35 -40.72 3.45
CA GLN A 314 -21.96 -39.46 3.01
C GLN A 314 -22.77 -38.76 4.13
N TYR A 315 -22.75 -37.43 4.11
CA TYR A 315 -23.61 -36.57 4.92
C TYR A 315 -24.92 -36.23 4.18
N GLN A 316 -26.00 -35.94 4.92
CA GLN A 316 -27.31 -35.57 4.35
C GLN A 316 -27.74 -34.15 4.70
N ALA A 317 -27.05 -33.50 5.64
CA ALA A 317 -27.15 -32.07 5.87
C ALA A 317 -25.80 -31.51 6.37
N ALA A 318 -25.64 -30.19 6.29
CA ALA A 318 -24.58 -29.45 6.97
C ALA A 318 -25.13 -28.14 7.55
N ILE A 319 -24.53 -27.65 8.63
CA ILE A 319 -24.91 -26.41 9.31
C ILE A 319 -23.70 -25.51 9.55
N GLU A 320 -23.82 -24.23 9.21
CA GLU A 320 -22.95 -23.14 9.71
C GLU A 320 -23.66 -22.48 10.89
N ILE A 321 -22.98 -22.32 12.03
CA ILE A 321 -23.54 -21.65 13.22
C ILE A 321 -22.49 -20.79 13.93
N ALA A 322 -22.91 -19.62 14.43
CA ALA A 322 -22.05 -18.62 15.07
C ALA A 322 -22.64 -18.05 16.37
N PHE A 323 -21.78 -17.68 17.31
CA PHE A 323 -22.07 -17.05 18.61
C PHE A 323 -21.07 -15.90 18.85
N ALA A 324 -21.40 -14.87 19.63
CA ALA A 324 -20.49 -13.72 19.83
C ALA A 324 -19.25 -14.05 20.68
N ASN A 325 -19.35 -15.04 21.56
CA ASN A 325 -18.29 -15.47 22.48
C ASN A 325 -18.65 -16.84 23.10
N PRO A 326 -17.71 -17.52 23.81
CA PRO A 326 -17.99 -18.81 24.44
C PRO A 326 -19.09 -18.78 25.53
N LEU A 327 -19.29 -17.64 26.20
CA LEU A 327 -20.32 -17.53 27.25
C LEU A 327 -21.74 -17.55 26.65
N GLU A 328 -21.97 -16.83 25.54
CA GLU A 328 -23.24 -16.86 24.82
C GLU A 328 -23.53 -18.22 24.17
N MET A 329 -22.49 -18.95 23.75
CA MET A 329 -22.61 -20.33 23.29
C MET A 329 -23.11 -21.28 24.40
N GLU A 330 -22.51 -21.21 25.60
CA GLU A 330 -22.96 -22.03 26.75
C GLU A 330 -24.34 -21.59 27.25
N GLN A 331 -24.66 -20.29 27.25
CA GLN A 331 -26.01 -19.80 27.54
C GLN A 331 -27.04 -20.30 26.54
N PHE A 332 -26.68 -20.42 25.26
CA PHE A 332 -27.53 -21.03 24.24
C PHE A 332 -27.71 -22.54 24.48
N PHE A 333 -26.65 -23.28 24.82
CA PHE A 333 -26.77 -24.71 25.18
C PHE A 333 -27.64 -24.95 26.43
N ALA A 334 -27.71 -23.98 27.35
CA ALA A 334 -28.61 -23.99 28.50
C ALA A 334 -30.05 -23.50 28.20
N SER A 335 -30.36 -23.07 26.96
CA SER A 335 -31.60 -22.38 26.63
C SER A 335 -32.79 -23.29 26.29
N SER A 336 -34.00 -22.74 26.41
CA SER A 336 -35.25 -23.38 25.98
C SER A 336 -35.30 -23.68 24.48
N GLU A 337 -34.66 -22.84 23.67
CA GLU A 337 -34.60 -23.01 22.21
C GLU A 337 -33.73 -24.20 21.84
N TYR A 338 -32.54 -24.34 22.47
CA TYR A 338 -31.69 -25.51 22.27
C TYR A 338 -32.37 -26.78 22.76
N ALA A 339 -32.93 -26.77 23.98
CA ALA A 339 -33.68 -27.91 24.52
C ALA A 339 -34.85 -28.33 23.62
N THR A 340 -35.55 -27.37 23.00
CA THR A 340 -36.63 -27.63 22.03
C THR A 340 -36.09 -28.20 20.72
N ALA A 341 -34.99 -27.65 20.19
CA ALA A 341 -34.35 -28.13 18.97
C ALA A 341 -33.80 -29.56 19.13
N THR A 342 -33.23 -29.90 20.28
CA THR A 342 -32.53 -31.17 20.50
C THR A 342 -33.44 -32.32 20.95
N LYS A 343 -34.64 -32.03 21.46
CA LYS A 343 -35.55 -32.96 22.16
C LYS A 343 -35.69 -34.35 21.51
N ASP A 344 -35.84 -34.38 20.19
CA ASP A 344 -36.08 -35.59 19.40
C ASP A 344 -34.92 -35.89 18.42
N LEU A 345 -33.79 -35.18 18.51
CA LEU A 345 -32.72 -35.17 17.49
C LEU A 345 -32.12 -36.57 17.23
N ALA A 346 -31.91 -37.36 18.29
CA ALA A 346 -31.35 -38.71 18.19
C ALA A 346 -32.27 -39.73 17.48
N LYS A 347 -33.53 -39.38 17.20
CA LYS A 347 -34.41 -40.19 16.33
C LYS A 347 -34.06 -40.01 14.85
N TYR A 348 -33.56 -38.82 14.48
CA TYR A 348 -33.35 -38.41 13.09
C TYR A 348 -31.88 -38.36 12.67
N VAL A 349 -30.98 -38.10 13.62
CA VAL A 349 -29.53 -37.95 13.41
C VAL A 349 -28.79 -39.18 13.93
N LYS A 350 -27.85 -39.69 13.14
CA LYS A 350 -26.83 -40.68 13.56
C LYS A 350 -25.58 -39.99 14.08
N ALA A 351 -25.07 -39.00 13.34
CA ALA A 351 -23.81 -38.34 13.63
C ALA A 351 -23.89 -36.83 13.39
N PHE A 352 -23.18 -36.07 14.22
CA PHE A 352 -23.24 -34.61 14.29
C PHE A 352 -21.83 -34.13 14.66
N TYR A 353 -21.02 -33.75 13.66
CA TYR A 353 -19.58 -33.50 13.86
C TYR A 353 -19.24 -32.00 13.81
N PRO A 354 -19.12 -31.30 14.94
CA PRO A 354 -18.75 -29.89 14.95
C PRO A 354 -17.25 -29.69 14.69
N PHE A 355 -16.92 -28.97 13.62
CA PHE A 355 -15.58 -28.50 13.28
C PHE A 355 -15.48 -26.98 13.53
N PRO A 356 -14.58 -26.50 14.40
CA PRO A 356 -14.39 -25.07 14.63
C PRO A 356 -13.89 -24.33 13.39
N GLU A 357 -14.48 -23.18 13.07
CA GLU A 357 -13.96 -22.25 12.05
C GLU A 357 -12.83 -21.40 12.65
N ARG A 358 -11.66 -21.41 12.01
CA ARG A 358 -10.47 -20.64 12.43
C ARG A 358 -10.32 -19.33 11.64
N SER A 359 -10.72 -19.35 10.37
CA SER A 359 -10.72 -18.21 9.45
C SER A 359 -11.56 -18.51 8.20
N VAL A 360 -12.16 -17.49 7.59
CA VAL A 360 -12.92 -17.59 6.34
C VAL A 360 -12.50 -16.52 5.34
N TYR A 361 -12.50 -16.89 4.06
CA TYR A 361 -12.10 -16.01 2.95
C TYR A 361 -13.16 -16.05 1.84
N THR A 362 -13.80 -14.92 1.58
CA THR A 362 -14.79 -14.76 0.50
C THR A 362 -14.13 -14.28 -0.78
N PHE A 363 -14.22 -15.06 -1.85
CA PHE A 363 -13.62 -14.75 -3.16
C PHE A 363 -14.64 -14.25 -4.19
N VAL A 364 -15.90 -14.67 -4.08
CA VAL A 364 -17.03 -14.15 -4.87
C VAL A 364 -18.14 -13.75 -3.92
N TYR A 365 -18.79 -12.61 -4.16
CA TYR A 365 -19.93 -12.14 -3.39
C TYR A 365 -20.82 -11.23 -4.25
N ASP A 366 -22.14 -11.35 -4.12
CA ASP A 366 -23.12 -10.62 -4.94
C ASP A 366 -22.84 -10.71 -6.47
N GLY A 367 -22.51 -11.93 -6.93
CA GLY A 367 -22.17 -12.22 -8.32
C GLY A 367 -20.84 -11.64 -8.82
N LYS A 368 -20.01 -11.06 -7.93
CA LYS A 368 -18.78 -10.32 -8.28
C LYS A 368 -17.58 -10.88 -7.53
N MET A 369 -16.42 -10.96 -8.19
CA MET A 369 -15.17 -11.26 -7.48
C MET A 369 -14.85 -10.17 -6.46
N THR A 370 -14.58 -10.58 -5.23
CA THR A 370 -14.06 -9.71 -4.17
C THR A 370 -12.62 -9.30 -4.48
N LEU A 371 -12.03 -8.45 -3.62
CA LEU A 371 -10.61 -8.13 -3.72
C LEU A 371 -9.72 -9.39 -3.57
N ALA A 372 -10.13 -10.34 -2.71
CA ALA A 372 -9.44 -11.62 -2.56
C ALA A 372 -9.60 -12.51 -3.80
N GLY A 373 -10.76 -12.50 -4.46
CA GLY A 373 -10.99 -13.20 -5.74
C GLY A 373 -10.14 -12.66 -6.89
N LYS A 374 -10.02 -11.33 -7.00
CA LYS A 374 -9.25 -10.65 -8.04
C LYS A 374 -7.73 -10.83 -7.91
N HIS A 375 -7.22 -10.88 -6.68
CA HIS A 375 -5.78 -11.01 -6.39
C HIS A 375 -5.48 -12.32 -5.66
N SER A 376 -5.55 -12.27 -4.33
CA SER A 376 -5.43 -13.35 -3.35
C SER A 376 -5.89 -12.81 -1.99
N SER A 377 -6.21 -13.69 -1.03
CA SER A 377 -6.55 -13.25 0.33
C SER A 377 -5.50 -12.32 0.92
N GLN A 378 -4.23 -12.70 0.86
CA GLN A 378 -3.13 -11.94 1.47
C GLN A 378 -2.82 -10.63 0.72
N VAL A 379 -2.96 -10.58 -0.61
CA VAL A 379 -2.78 -9.32 -1.35
C VAL A 379 -3.96 -8.37 -1.13
N ALA A 380 -5.18 -8.89 -0.94
CA ALA A 380 -6.32 -8.07 -0.56
C ALA A 380 -6.11 -7.38 0.80
N ASP A 381 -5.58 -8.10 1.80
CA ASP A 381 -5.22 -7.52 3.10
C ASP A 381 -4.16 -6.42 2.97
N LEU A 382 -3.11 -6.65 2.16
CA LEU A 382 -2.06 -5.65 1.91
C LEU A 382 -2.60 -4.40 1.21
N ILE A 383 -3.52 -4.54 0.25
CA ILE A 383 -4.15 -3.41 -0.46
C ILE A 383 -5.00 -2.58 0.50
N LEU A 384 -5.78 -3.24 1.37
CA LEU A 384 -6.61 -2.57 2.38
C LEU A 384 -5.75 -1.85 3.42
N GLN A 385 -4.73 -2.52 3.97
CA GLN A 385 -3.83 -1.95 4.98
C GLN A 385 -2.98 -0.78 4.45
N ALA A 386 -2.55 -0.84 3.19
CA ALA A 386 -1.80 0.24 2.55
C ALA A 386 -2.67 1.37 1.98
N GLY A 387 -4.01 1.24 2.01
CA GLY A 387 -4.92 2.19 1.35
C GLY A 387 -4.68 2.30 -0.16
N ALA A 388 -4.25 1.22 -0.81
CA ALA A 388 -3.71 1.22 -2.17
C ALA A 388 -4.80 1.33 -3.26
N THR A 389 -5.47 2.49 -3.33
CA THR A 389 -6.58 2.78 -4.26
C THR A 389 -6.22 2.57 -5.73
N ASN A 390 -4.94 2.68 -6.10
CA ASN A 390 -4.45 2.34 -7.44
C ASN A 390 -4.69 0.86 -7.82
N GLN A 391 -4.63 -0.06 -6.85
CA GLN A 391 -4.89 -1.49 -7.07
C GLN A 391 -6.38 -1.80 -7.24
N LEU A 392 -7.27 -0.91 -6.78
CA LEU A 392 -8.72 -1.05 -6.94
C LEU A 392 -9.21 -0.59 -8.33
N LYS A 393 -8.36 0.08 -9.11
CA LYS A 393 -8.73 0.57 -10.45
C LYS A 393 -8.96 -0.58 -11.43
N GLU A 394 -9.96 -0.41 -12.29
CA GLU A 394 -10.33 -1.34 -13.37
C GLU A 394 -9.16 -1.63 -14.34
N GLU A 395 -8.28 -0.65 -14.59
CA GLU A 395 -7.07 -0.81 -15.43
C GLU A 395 -6.08 -1.83 -14.86
N ILE A 396 -5.89 -1.88 -13.53
CA ILE A 396 -5.00 -2.83 -12.87
C ILE A 396 -5.68 -4.19 -12.72
N VAL A 397 -6.96 -4.21 -12.32
CA VAL A 397 -7.75 -5.43 -12.15
C VAL A 397 -7.87 -6.22 -13.47
N SER A 398 -8.02 -5.55 -14.60
CA SER A 398 -8.11 -6.19 -15.92
C SER A 398 -6.80 -6.87 -16.33
N LEU A 399 -5.64 -6.28 -16.01
CA LEU A 399 -4.32 -6.86 -16.33
C LEU A 399 -4.06 -8.19 -15.59
N MET A 400 -4.58 -8.36 -14.37
CA MET A 400 -4.35 -9.57 -13.56
C MET A 400 -5.31 -10.72 -13.82
N ASN A 401 -6.50 -10.44 -14.39
CA ASN A 401 -7.53 -11.45 -14.59
C ASN A 401 -7.40 -12.26 -15.88
N GLY A 402 -6.35 -12.04 -16.67
CA GLY A 402 -6.01 -12.92 -17.80
C GLY A 402 -7.03 -12.92 -18.94
N THR A 403 -7.85 -11.86 -19.06
CA THR A 403 -8.58 -11.56 -20.31
C THR A 403 -7.55 -11.34 -21.41
N GLU A 404 -7.30 -12.40 -22.18
CA GLU A 404 -6.18 -12.47 -23.10
C GLU A 404 -6.32 -11.39 -24.18
N SER A 405 -5.41 -10.44 -24.15
CA SER A 405 -5.39 -9.34 -25.11
C SER A 405 -4.88 -9.86 -26.46
N GLN A 406 -5.78 -10.38 -27.30
CA GLN A 406 -5.60 -10.51 -28.76
C GLN A 406 -5.50 -9.12 -29.44
N LEU A 407 -4.56 -8.28 -28.97
CA LEU A 407 -4.47 -6.83 -29.20
C LEU A 407 -5.84 -6.18 -29.48
N PRO A 408 -6.81 -6.30 -28.55
CA PRO A 408 -8.18 -5.98 -28.87
C PRO A 408 -8.33 -4.49 -29.14
N SER A 409 -9.40 -4.18 -29.87
CA SER A 409 -10.15 -2.95 -29.76
C SER A 409 -10.60 -2.71 -28.32
N ASP A 410 -9.65 -2.25 -27.50
CA ASP A 410 -9.74 -0.97 -26.82
C ASP A 410 -11.17 -0.69 -26.31
N ASN A 411 -11.55 -1.42 -25.27
CA ASN A 411 -12.87 -1.33 -24.65
C ASN A 411 -12.72 -1.13 -23.14
N SER A 412 -12.25 0.06 -22.79
CA SER A 412 -12.83 0.77 -21.67
C SER A 412 -14.36 0.69 -21.72
N SER A 413 -14.99 0.40 -20.58
CA SER A 413 -16.45 0.52 -20.39
C SER A 413 -16.94 1.94 -20.69
N ASN A 414 -16.05 2.94 -20.52
CA ASN A 414 -16.09 4.21 -21.25
C ASN A 414 -15.81 3.98 -22.75
N SER A 415 -16.78 3.38 -23.45
CA SER A 415 -16.64 2.80 -24.80
C SER A 415 -16.60 3.84 -25.93
N GLY A 416 -16.31 5.10 -25.61
CA GLY A 416 -16.06 6.16 -26.58
C GLY A 416 -14.59 6.15 -27.04
N LEU A 417 -14.36 6.45 -28.32
CA LEU A 417 -13.04 6.49 -28.94
C LEU A 417 -12.15 7.67 -28.49
N GLY A 418 -12.53 8.40 -27.43
CA GLY A 418 -11.88 9.63 -26.97
C GLY A 418 -10.43 9.49 -26.49
N ARG A 419 -9.95 8.27 -26.19
CA ARG A 419 -8.54 8.02 -25.85
C ARG A 419 -7.58 8.27 -27.02
N TYR A 420 -8.07 8.22 -28.25
CA TYR A 420 -7.29 8.53 -29.46
C TYR A 420 -7.16 10.04 -29.66
N LEU A 421 -7.82 10.85 -28.85
CA LEU A 421 -7.80 12.31 -28.92
C LEU A 421 -6.86 12.89 -27.85
N GLN A 422 -6.25 14.02 -28.16
CA GLN A 422 -5.58 14.91 -27.20
C GLN A 422 -6.55 15.99 -26.64
N GLY A 423 -7.71 16.19 -27.28
CA GLY A 423 -8.73 17.16 -26.89
C GLY A 423 -9.39 17.82 -28.10
N ILE A 424 -9.89 19.04 -27.92
CA ILE A 424 -10.31 19.92 -29.02
C ILE A 424 -9.06 20.64 -29.55
N GLN A 425 -8.89 20.71 -30.87
CA GLN A 425 -7.84 21.51 -31.49
C GLN A 425 -8.31 22.96 -31.65
N HIS A 426 -9.47 23.15 -32.30
CA HIS A 426 -10.07 24.45 -32.55
C HIS A 426 -11.61 24.41 -32.61
N PHE A 427 -12.20 25.60 -32.56
CA PHE A 427 -13.58 25.86 -32.97
C PHE A 427 -13.59 26.61 -34.30
N GLY A 428 -14.27 26.07 -35.31
CA GLY A 428 -14.31 26.62 -36.67
C GLY A 428 -15.54 27.49 -36.91
N VAL A 429 -15.33 28.70 -37.41
CA VAL A 429 -16.36 29.71 -37.63
C VAL A 429 -16.26 30.26 -39.06
N THR A 430 -17.29 30.03 -39.87
CA THR A 430 -17.40 30.67 -41.18
C THR A 430 -17.78 32.15 -41.01
N VAL A 431 -16.97 33.06 -41.56
CA VAL A 431 -17.10 34.52 -41.41
C VAL A 431 -17.40 35.21 -42.73
N ASN A 432 -18.17 36.30 -42.66
CA ASN A 432 -18.52 37.08 -43.85
C ASN A 432 -17.38 37.99 -44.35
N ASP A 433 -16.62 38.61 -43.43
CA ASP A 433 -15.42 39.40 -43.75
C ASP A 433 -14.25 38.84 -42.92
N MET A 434 -13.28 38.23 -43.61
CA MET A 434 -12.09 37.63 -43.00
C MET A 434 -11.17 38.69 -42.38
N ALA A 435 -11.10 39.90 -42.91
CA ALA A 435 -10.24 40.96 -42.40
C ALA A 435 -10.77 41.51 -41.07
N GLN A 436 -12.07 41.85 -41.02
CA GLN A 436 -12.74 42.31 -39.79
C GLN A 436 -12.73 41.23 -38.71
N ALA A 437 -12.93 39.96 -39.07
CA ALA A 437 -12.82 38.85 -38.13
C ALA A 437 -11.38 38.69 -37.61
N THR A 438 -10.36 38.77 -38.48
CA THR A 438 -8.95 38.72 -38.06
C THR A 438 -8.65 39.83 -37.04
N GLU A 439 -8.99 41.09 -37.37
CA GLU A 439 -8.77 42.25 -36.49
C GLU A 439 -9.45 42.10 -35.12
N PHE A 440 -10.68 41.58 -35.09
CA PHE A 440 -11.39 41.33 -33.84
C PHE A 440 -10.68 40.25 -32.98
N TYR A 441 -10.32 39.11 -33.56
CA TYR A 441 -9.72 38.02 -32.80
C TYR A 441 -8.24 38.28 -32.44
N THR A 442 -7.48 39.08 -33.19
CA THR A 442 -6.09 39.45 -32.84
C THR A 442 -5.99 40.74 -32.02
N GLU A 443 -6.49 41.87 -32.53
CA GLU A 443 -6.26 43.19 -31.94
C GLU A 443 -7.21 43.51 -30.78
N VAL A 444 -8.46 43.05 -30.84
CA VAL A 444 -9.47 43.32 -29.79
C VAL A 444 -9.43 42.26 -28.69
N LEU A 445 -9.14 40.99 -29.03
CA LEU A 445 -9.11 39.87 -28.08
C LEU A 445 -7.71 39.35 -27.72
N GLY A 446 -6.64 39.82 -28.37
CA GLY A 446 -5.24 39.48 -28.05
C GLY A 446 -4.73 38.14 -28.60
N GLY A 447 -5.50 37.46 -29.45
CA GLY A 447 -5.13 36.19 -30.07
C GLY A 447 -3.97 36.31 -31.06
N GLN A 448 -3.18 35.26 -31.22
CA GLN A 448 -2.02 35.26 -32.13
C GLN A 448 -2.31 34.46 -33.40
N LEU A 449 -2.14 35.06 -34.58
CA LEU A 449 -2.31 34.38 -35.87
C LEU A 449 -1.17 33.38 -36.09
N VAL A 450 -1.52 32.09 -36.13
CA VAL A 450 -0.57 30.98 -36.21
C VAL A 450 -0.33 30.52 -37.64
N VAL A 451 -1.41 30.35 -38.39
CA VAL A 451 -1.41 29.88 -39.77
C VAL A 451 -2.46 30.65 -40.55
N SER A 452 -2.15 30.99 -41.79
CA SER A 452 -3.08 31.59 -42.74
C SER A 452 -2.83 30.91 -44.08
N GLU A 453 -3.87 30.32 -44.66
CA GLU A 453 -3.86 29.80 -46.02
C GLU A 453 -5.02 30.39 -46.81
N ASN A 454 -4.84 30.57 -48.12
CA ASN A 454 -5.79 31.26 -48.98
C ASN A 454 -5.92 30.48 -50.29
N GLU A 455 -7.09 30.61 -50.94
CA GLU A 455 -7.36 30.01 -52.26
C GLU A 455 -7.34 28.47 -52.30
N LEU A 456 -7.75 27.80 -51.22
CA LEU A 456 -7.92 26.34 -51.20
C LEU A 456 -9.04 25.91 -52.18
N VAL A 457 -8.68 25.12 -53.18
CA VAL A 457 -9.53 24.71 -54.32
C VAL A 457 -9.25 23.27 -54.75
N GLY A 458 -10.09 22.73 -55.66
CA GLY A 458 -9.89 21.43 -56.30
C GLY A 458 -10.72 20.28 -55.71
N ASP A 459 -10.78 19.16 -56.44
CA ASP A 459 -11.51 17.94 -56.06
C ASP A 459 -11.24 17.52 -54.61
N THR A 460 -9.97 17.47 -54.20
CA THR A 460 -9.56 17.05 -52.86
C THR A 460 -10.23 17.86 -51.74
N VAL A 461 -10.25 19.19 -51.85
CA VAL A 461 -10.85 20.08 -50.85
C VAL A 461 -12.38 19.99 -50.91
N GLN A 462 -12.96 20.02 -52.10
CA GLN A 462 -14.41 19.86 -52.32
C GLN A 462 -14.94 18.57 -51.68
N ASN A 463 -14.30 17.44 -51.99
CA ASN A 463 -14.71 16.13 -51.49
C ASN A 463 -14.56 16.07 -49.96
N THR A 464 -13.47 16.63 -49.41
CA THR A 464 -13.21 16.63 -47.96
C THR A 464 -14.32 17.32 -47.17
N LEU A 465 -14.92 18.40 -47.67
CA LEU A 465 -15.91 19.20 -46.93
C LEU A 465 -17.38 18.84 -47.26
N PHE A 466 -17.69 18.64 -48.55
CA PHE A 466 -19.08 18.65 -49.06
C PHE A 466 -19.57 17.32 -49.66
N GLN A 467 -18.75 16.26 -49.71
CA GLN A 467 -19.09 15.02 -50.42
C GLN A 467 -20.40 14.36 -49.94
N LYS A 468 -20.69 14.38 -48.63
CA LYS A 468 -21.97 13.83 -48.14
C LYS A 468 -23.16 14.58 -48.76
N GLU A 469 -23.11 15.91 -48.76
CA GLU A 469 -24.18 16.75 -49.30
C GLU A 469 -24.34 16.55 -50.83
N GLU A 470 -23.22 16.47 -51.57
CA GLU A 470 -23.23 16.09 -53.00
C GLU A 470 -23.88 14.70 -53.22
N LEU A 471 -23.56 13.71 -52.37
CA LEU A 471 -24.13 12.35 -52.46
C LEU A 471 -25.61 12.28 -52.05
N ASP A 472 -26.08 13.16 -51.16
CA ASP A 472 -27.49 13.27 -50.78
C ASP A 472 -28.32 13.97 -51.88
N ALA A 473 -27.74 14.96 -52.56
CA ALA A 473 -28.31 15.57 -53.77
C ALA A 473 -28.46 14.53 -54.89
N ILE A 474 -27.38 13.81 -55.24
CA ILE A 474 -27.40 12.72 -56.25
C ILE A 474 -28.46 11.66 -55.89
N ALA A 475 -28.54 11.24 -54.63
CA ALA A 475 -29.52 10.25 -54.17
C ALA A 475 -30.98 10.75 -54.24
N SER A 476 -31.18 12.06 -54.25
CA SER A 476 -32.47 12.73 -54.41
C SER A 476 -32.80 13.10 -55.86
N GLY A 477 -31.91 12.79 -56.82
CA GLY A 477 -32.06 13.17 -58.23
C GLY A 477 -31.82 14.65 -58.52
N ILE A 478 -31.18 15.36 -57.57
CA ILE A 478 -30.74 16.75 -57.72
C ILE A 478 -29.30 16.72 -58.23
N ASP A 479 -28.99 17.54 -59.23
CA ASP A 479 -27.62 17.70 -59.72
C ASP A 479 -26.81 18.50 -58.68
N PRO A 480 -25.65 18.02 -58.17
CA PRO A 480 -24.81 18.79 -57.25
C PRO A 480 -24.44 20.18 -57.78
N ASP A 481 -24.29 20.32 -59.10
CA ASP A 481 -23.87 21.56 -59.76
C ASP A 481 -25.03 22.62 -59.83
N ILE A 482 -26.18 22.37 -59.18
CA ILE A 482 -27.28 23.34 -58.96
C ILE A 482 -27.70 23.47 -57.47
N THR A 483 -26.85 23.05 -56.53
CA THR A 483 -27.09 23.18 -55.08
C THR A 483 -26.60 24.53 -54.53
N ASP A 484 -26.84 24.78 -53.24
CA ASP A 484 -26.32 25.94 -52.49
C ASP A 484 -24.90 25.71 -51.92
N LEU A 485 -24.22 24.65 -52.36
CA LEU A 485 -22.88 24.27 -51.89
C LEU A 485 -21.78 25.11 -52.59
N PRO A 486 -20.69 25.48 -51.88
CA PRO A 486 -19.50 26.04 -52.52
C PRO A 486 -18.94 25.13 -53.62
N HIS A 487 -18.66 25.71 -54.78
CA HIS A 487 -17.98 25.03 -55.89
C HIS A 487 -16.48 25.34 -55.88
N LEU A 488 -15.74 24.68 -54.98
CA LEU A 488 -14.28 24.75 -54.90
C LEU A 488 -13.60 23.90 -56.00
N ARG A 489 -14.30 22.86 -56.47
CA ARG A 489 -13.77 21.79 -57.34
C ARG A 489 -13.03 22.27 -58.58
N ASN A 490 -13.51 23.34 -59.22
CA ASN A 490 -13.02 23.80 -60.51
C ASN A 490 -11.99 24.94 -60.44
N GLY A 491 -11.73 25.50 -59.25
CA GLY A 491 -10.82 26.63 -59.04
C GLY A 491 -11.19 27.91 -59.78
N LYS A 492 -12.48 28.11 -60.08
CA LYS A 492 -13.00 29.25 -60.86
C LYS A 492 -14.17 29.96 -60.21
N ASP A 493 -15.08 29.20 -59.59
CA ASP A 493 -16.30 29.78 -59.03
C ASP A 493 -16.06 30.19 -57.58
N ASN A 494 -15.66 29.25 -56.71
CA ASN A 494 -15.36 29.53 -55.30
C ASN A 494 -13.95 29.06 -54.91
N ALA A 495 -13.42 29.69 -53.87
CA ALA A 495 -12.21 29.29 -53.16
C ALA A 495 -12.41 29.51 -51.65
N LEU A 496 -11.64 28.77 -50.84
CA LEU A 496 -11.70 28.81 -49.38
C LEU A 496 -10.42 29.43 -48.80
N ASP A 497 -10.58 30.45 -47.96
CA ASP A 497 -9.49 31.01 -47.14
C ASP A 497 -9.66 30.58 -45.68
N VAL A 498 -8.56 30.24 -45.00
CA VAL A 498 -8.53 29.66 -43.64
C VAL A 498 -7.48 30.36 -42.77
N LYS A 499 -7.83 30.71 -41.52
CA LYS A 499 -6.89 31.26 -40.53
C LYS A 499 -7.06 30.66 -39.15
N PHE A 500 -5.95 30.30 -38.53
CA PHE A 500 -5.91 29.76 -37.17
C PHE A 500 -5.34 30.78 -36.19
N ILE A 501 -6.10 31.14 -35.15
CA ILE A 501 -5.74 32.14 -34.15
C ILE A 501 -5.68 31.49 -32.76
N SER A 502 -4.51 31.50 -32.12
CA SER A 502 -4.28 30.90 -30.81
C SER A 502 -4.53 31.87 -29.65
N PHE A 503 -5.24 31.38 -28.64
CA PHE A 503 -5.41 32.00 -27.32
C PHE A 503 -4.59 31.29 -26.24
N GLY A 504 -3.52 30.58 -26.63
CA GLY A 504 -2.61 29.86 -25.75
C GLY A 504 -3.12 28.51 -25.23
N ASN A 505 -4.42 28.38 -24.92
CA ASN A 505 -5.06 27.13 -24.50
C ASN A 505 -6.11 26.57 -25.49
N THR A 506 -6.56 27.40 -26.43
CA THR A 506 -7.59 27.10 -27.43
C THR A 506 -7.24 27.82 -28.73
N VAL A 507 -7.68 27.29 -29.87
CA VAL A 507 -7.58 27.93 -31.18
C VAL A 507 -8.98 28.26 -31.71
N VAL A 508 -9.11 29.40 -32.39
CA VAL A 508 -10.25 29.73 -33.26
C VAL A 508 -9.79 29.59 -34.70
N GLU A 509 -10.51 28.82 -35.50
CA GLU A 509 -10.35 28.82 -36.95
C GLU A 509 -11.41 29.73 -37.57
N LEU A 510 -10.97 30.63 -38.45
CA LEU A 510 -11.82 31.46 -39.29
C LEU A 510 -11.80 30.89 -40.70
N LEU A 511 -12.98 30.75 -41.31
CA LEU A 511 -13.13 30.29 -42.70
C LEU A 511 -13.90 31.34 -43.51
N GLN A 512 -13.46 31.68 -44.72
CA GLN A 512 -14.25 32.48 -45.66
C GLN A 512 -14.33 31.77 -47.00
N VAL A 513 -15.55 31.48 -47.46
CA VAL A 513 -15.80 31.10 -48.85
C VAL A 513 -15.97 32.38 -49.66
N ARG A 514 -15.24 32.48 -50.76
CA ARG A 514 -15.26 33.64 -51.66
C ARG A 514 -15.18 33.22 -53.12
N GLU A 515 -15.39 34.15 -54.03
CA GLU A 515 -15.06 33.96 -55.44
C GLU A 515 -13.56 33.67 -55.64
N ALA A 516 -13.24 32.70 -56.48
CA ALA A 516 -11.85 32.33 -56.80
C ALA A 516 -11.14 33.47 -57.56
N GLY A 517 -9.85 33.67 -57.29
CA GLY A 517 -9.03 34.72 -57.91
C GLY A 517 -9.37 36.16 -57.48
N LYS A 518 -10.32 36.37 -56.56
CA LYS A 518 -10.61 37.67 -55.93
C LYS A 518 -10.05 37.70 -54.50
N PRO A 519 -8.85 38.27 -54.25
CA PRO A 519 -8.29 38.34 -52.90
C PRO A 519 -9.02 39.36 -52.00
N ASN A 520 -9.15 39.04 -50.72
CA ASN A 520 -9.67 39.91 -49.65
C ASN A 520 -11.03 40.61 -49.92
N PRO A 521 -12.11 39.90 -50.28
CA PRO A 521 -13.44 40.49 -50.40
C PRO A 521 -14.08 40.75 -49.03
N HIS A 522 -14.77 41.88 -48.90
CA HIS A 522 -15.50 42.29 -47.68
C HIS A 522 -16.78 41.47 -47.38
N GLN A 523 -17.14 40.54 -48.25
CA GLN A 523 -18.33 39.71 -48.12
C GLN A 523 -18.05 38.30 -48.65
N SER A 524 -18.67 37.32 -48.03
CA SER A 524 -18.66 35.90 -48.41
C SER A 524 -19.43 35.68 -49.72
N SER A 525 -19.07 34.66 -50.50
CA SER A 525 -19.87 34.23 -51.66
C SER A 525 -21.06 33.34 -51.29
N VAL A 526 -21.17 32.91 -50.02
CA VAL A 526 -22.33 32.22 -49.45
C VAL A 526 -23.06 33.07 -48.40
N ASP A 527 -24.39 32.92 -48.34
CA ASP A 527 -25.27 33.65 -47.42
C ASP A 527 -25.02 33.32 -45.93
N SER A 528 -25.25 34.30 -45.06
CA SER A 528 -25.11 34.14 -43.61
C SER A 528 -26.31 33.41 -42.98
N LEU A 529 -26.04 32.38 -42.17
CA LEU A 529 -27.06 31.67 -41.39
C LEU A 529 -27.67 32.57 -40.30
N PRO A 530 -28.99 32.44 -39.97
CA PRO A 530 -29.64 33.30 -38.98
C PRO A 530 -29.05 33.15 -37.58
N SER A 531 -28.57 34.26 -37.01
CA SER A 531 -27.82 34.32 -35.74
C SER A 531 -28.70 34.18 -34.48
N HIS A 532 -29.47 33.10 -34.36
CA HIS A 532 -30.26 32.79 -33.17
C HIS A 532 -30.24 31.30 -32.82
N ILE A 533 -30.35 30.98 -31.52
CA ILE A 533 -30.26 29.62 -30.94
C ILE A 533 -31.31 28.61 -31.43
N GLY A 534 -32.23 29.02 -32.32
CA GLY A 534 -33.24 28.17 -32.93
C GLY A 534 -32.83 27.62 -34.31
N ARG A 535 -31.60 27.86 -34.76
CA ARG A 535 -30.99 27.24 -35.94
C ARG A 535 -29.84 26.34 -35.51
N VAL A 536 -29.76 25.17 -36.13
CA VAL A 536 -28.66 24.21 -35.93
C VAL A 536 -27.54 24.46 -36.94
N ASN A 537 -26.31 24.15 -36.55
CA ASN A 537 -25.16 23.90 -37.43
C ASN A 537 -24.66 25.11 -38.25
N ALA A 538 -23.99 26.06 -37.58
CA ALA A 538 -23.31 27.24 -38.19
C ALA A 538 -21.82 27.38 -37.79
N MET A 539 -21.25 26.38 -37.11
CA MET A 539 -19.85 26.28 -36.68
C MET A 539 -19.46 24.81 -36.73
N HIS A 540 -18.15 24.50 -36.79
CA HIS A 540 -17.63 23.15 -36.61
C HIS A 540 -16.74 23.01 -35.38
N LEU A 541 -16.62 21.77 -34.89
CA LEU A 541 -15.73 21.42 -33.80
C LEU A 541 -14.64 20.49 -34.33
N SER A 542 -13.37 20.86 -34.08
CA SER A 542 -12.24 20.02 -34.48
C SER A 542 -11.57 19.36 -33.29
N PHE A 543 -11.40 18.04 -33.37
CA PHE A 543 -10.72 17.24 -32.35
C PHE A 543 -9.30 16.91 -32.77
N ASN A 544 -8.34 17.22 -31.89
CA ASN A 544 -6.94 16.85 -32.06
C ASN A 544 -6.77 15.35 -31.80
N VAL A 545 -6.38 14.58 -32.82
CA VAL A 545 -6.06 13.15 -32.74
C VAL A 545 -4.60 13.00 -32.35
N LYS A 546 -4.30 11.99 -31.53
CA LYS A 546 -2.95 11.71 -31.02
C LYS A 546 -1.93 11.47 -32.13
N GLU A 547 -0.69 11.83 -31.84
CA GLU A 547 0.43 11.59 -32.75
C GLU A 547 0.75 10.09 -32.78
N GLY A 548 1.14 9.57 -33.95
CA GLY A 548 1.35 8.12 -34.14
C GLY A 548 0.07 7.28 -34.25
N ILE A 549 -1.12 7.86 -34.14
CA ILE A 549 -2.37 7.21 -34.58
C ILE A 549 -2.52 7.39 -36.09
N ASP A 550 -2.86 6.33 -36.82
CA ASP A 550 -3.21 6.44 -38.24
C ASP A 550 -4.60 7.09 -38.38
N LEU A 551 -4.62 8.30 -38.92
CA LEU A 551 -5.83 9.11 -39.09
C LEU A 551 -6.85 8.50 -40.07
N ASN A 552 -6.40 7.72 -41.06
CA ASN A 552 -7.29 7.01 -41.97
C ASN A 552 -7.99 5.84 -41.26
N LEU A 553 -7.23 5.07 -40.47
CA LEU A 553 -7.75 3.97 -39.68
C LEU A 553 -8.71 4.47 -38.58
N PHE A 554 -8.35 5.57 -37.92
CA PHE A 554 -9.21 6.20 -36.91
C PHE A 554 -10.55 6.68 -37.51
N ALA A 555 -10.53 7.26 -38.72
CA ALA A 555 -11.76 7.62 -39.45
C ALA A 555 -12.66 6.40 -39.72
N GLN A 556 -12.08 5.26 -40.11
CA GLN A 556 -12.83 4.02 -40.32
C GLN A 556 -13.43 3.51 -39.00
N MET A 557 -12.62 3.43 -37.93
CA MET A 557 -13.06 2.94 -36.62
C MET A 557 -14.20 3.79 -36.04
N LEU A 558 -14.14 5.12 -36.18
CA LEU A 558 -15.20 6.02 -35.72
C LEU A 558 -16.47 5.90 -36.58
N GLU A 559 -16.32 5.73 -37.90
CA GLU A 559 -17.46 5.50 -38.81
C GLU A 559 -18.16 4.16 -38.56
N GLU A 560 -17.41 3.11 -38.24
CA GLU A 560 -17.93 1.78 -37.94
C GLU A 560 -18.59 1.72 -36.55
N GLU A 561 -17.98 2.31 -35.52
CA GLU A 561 -18.53 2.33 -34.16
C GLU A 561 -19.81 3.16 -34.06
N CYS A 562 -19.89 4.29 -34.76
CA CYS A 562 -21.15 5.05 -34.87
C CYS A 562 -22.26 4.25 -35.57
N GLN A 563 -21.94 3.49 -36.63
CA GLN A 563 -22.90 2.61 -37.29
C GLN A 563 -23.33 1.42 -36.42
N HIS A 564 -22.41 0.82 -35.67
CA HIS A 564 -22.69 -0.24 -34.69
C HIS A 564 -23.69 0.23 -33.61
N ARG A 565 -23.60 1.50 -33.19
CA ARG A 565 -24.55 2.16 -32.27
C ARG A 565 -25.84 2.66 -32.94
N GLY A 566 -26.04 2.40 -34.23
CA GLY A 566 -27.23 2.83 -34.98
C GLY A 566 -27.25 4.30 -35.39
N MET A 567 -26.17 5.06 -35.18
CA MET A 567 -26.01 6.47 -35.57
C MET A 567 -25.73 6.60 -37.08
N THR A 568 -26.62 6.05 -37.91
CA THR A 568 -26.43 5.84 -39.35
C THR A 568 -26.39 7.11 -40.21
N ASN A 569 -26.69 8.26 -39.62
CA ASN A 569 -26.55 9.59 -40.21
C ASN A 569 -25.17 10.23 -39.98
N VAL A 570 -24.34 9.68 -39.09
CA VAL A 570 -22.93 10.03 -38.96
C VAL A 570 -22.22 9.51 -40.22
N VAL A 571 -21.73 10.43 -41.06
CA VAL A 571 -21.15 10.11 -42.36
C VAL A 571 -19.86 10.87 -42.56
N PHE A 572 -18.84 10.15 -43.01
CA PHE A 572 -17.48 10.64 -43.16
C PHE A 572 -17.21 10.88 -44.64
N ASN A 573 -16.62 12.02 -44.96
CA ASN A 573 -16.20 12.30 -46.32
C ASN A 573 -14.99 11.44 -46.71
N ARG A 574 -14.60 11.49 -47.98
CA ARG A 574 -13.40 10.87 -48.55
C ARG A 574 -12.74 11.90 -49.46
N VAL A 575 -11.42 11.88 -49.59
CA VAL A 575 -10.72 12.91 -50.39
C VAL A 575 -10.90 12.74 -51.90
N ILE A 576 -11.29 11.55 -52.37
CA ILE A 576 -11.57 11.27 -53.79
C ILE A 576 -13.06 11.30 -54.12
N ARG A 577 -13.37 11.61 -55.38
CA ARG A 577 -14.74 11.70 -55.90
C ARG A 577 -15.36 10.31 -56.04
N VAL A 578 -16.59 10.17 -55.54
CA VAL A 578 -17.42 8.95 -55.63
C VAL A 578 -18.84 9.33 -56.04
N LYS A 579 -19.60 8.41 -56.64
CA LYS A 579 -20.93 8.67 -57.23
C LYS A 579 -22.07 8.07 -56.41
N SER A 580 -21.77 7.30 -55.36
CA SER A 580 -22.78 6.70 -54.48
C SER A 580 -22.29 6.48 -53.05
N LYS A 581 -23.23 6.36 -52.11
CA LYS A 581 -22.94 6.00 -50.71
C LYS A 581 -22.30 4.60 -50.54
N ALA A 582 -22.53 3.70 -51.50
CA ALA A 582 -21.89 2.38 -51.52
C ALA A 582 -20.43 2.46 -51.98
N GLU A 583 -20.16 3.23 -53.05
CA GLU A 583 -18.81 3.51 -53.55
C GLU A 583 -17.96 4.24 -52.50
N ARG A 584 -18.54 5.20 -51.76
CA ARG A 584 -17.88 5.86 -50.61
C ARG A 584 -17.41 4.87 -49.53
N LYS A 585 -18.13 3.77 -49.31
CA LYS A 585 -17.73 2.73 -48.35
C LYS A 585 -16.73 1.71 -48.92
N ALA A 586 -16.50 1.72 -50.24
CA ALA A 586 -15.66 0.75 -50.94
C ALA A 586 -14.30 1.33 -51.40
N VAL A 587 -14.06 2.63 -51.26
CA VAL A 587 -12.74 3.23 -51.56
C VAL A 587 -11.68 2.83 -50.55
N ALA A 588 -10.43 2.74 -51.01
CA ALA A 588 -9.30 2.29 -50.20
C ALA A 588 -9.00 3.23 -49.02
N LEU A 589 -8.51 2.64 -47.91
CA LEU A 589 -8.26 3.30 -46.63
C LEU A 589 -7.49 4.63 -46.74
N LYS A 590 -6.50 4.72 -47.63
CA LYS A 590 -5.67 5.93 -47.79
C LYS A 590 -6.44 7.19 -48.22
N TYR A 591 -7.69 7.06 -48.67
CA TYR A 591 -8.54 8.19 -49.07
C TYR A 591 -9.48 8.69 -47.97
N ASN A 592 -9.31 8.23 -46.72
CA ASN A 592 -10.13 8.66 -45.58
C ASN A 592 -9.73 10.05 -45.03
N SER A 593 -8.50 10.52 -45.23
CA SER A 593 -7.98 11.79 -44.71
C SER A 593 -7.19 12.59 -45.75
N LEU A 594 -7.21 13.92 -45.60
CA LEU A 594 -6.39 14.89 -46.34
C LEU A 594 -5.11 15.17 -45.53
N LYS A 595 -3.97 15.27 -46.22
CA LYS A 595 -2.64 15.47 -45.65
C LYS A 595 -1.89 16.54 -46.42
N PHE A 596 -1.24 17.46 -45.71
CA PHE A 596 -0.37 18.51 -46.27
C PHE A 596 1.10 18.04 -46.25
N TRP A 597 1.33 16.89 -46.89
CA TRP A 597 2.63 16.29 -47.22
C TRP A 597 2.43 15.14 -48.22
N ASN A 598 3.47 14.74 -48.94
CA ASN A 598 3.41 13.57 -49.84
C ASN A 598 3.57 12.25 -49.07
N GLU A 599 2.73 11.26 -49.38
CA GLU A 599 2.88 9.87 -48.95
C GLU A 599 3.77 9.07 -49.94
N PRO A 600 4.37 7.93 -49.52
CA PRO A 600 5.24 7.11 -50.39
C PRO A 600 4.56 6.49 -51.62
N GLU A 601 3.23 6.58 -51.71
CA GLU A 601 2.42 6.03 -52.81
C GLU A 601 1.95 7.10 -53.82
N ASP A 602 2.34 8.36 -53.65
CA ASP A 602 1.85 9.45 -54.50
C ASP A 602 2.59 9.50 -55.85
N GLU A 603 1.85 9.35 -56.95
CA GLU A 603 2.39 9.27 -58.31
C GLU A 603 3.05 10.58 -58.80
N ALA A 604 2.75 11.71 -58.13
CA ALA A 604 3.28 13.04 -58.45
C ALA A 604 3.49 13.85 -57.15
N PRO A 605 4.70 13.88 -56.56
CA PRO A 605 4.96 14.60 -55.32
C PRO A 605 4.95 16.12 -55.50
N ILE A 606 4.32 16.82 -54.55
CA ILE A 606 4.22 18.28 -54.46
C ILE A 606 5.36 18.83 -53.57
N ASP A 607 5.82 20.05 -53.82
CA ASP A 607 6.78 20.72 -52.94
C ASP A 607 6.05 21.48 -51.82
N TRP A 608 6.07 20.93 -50.61
CA TRP A 608 5.49 21.50 -49.39
C TRP A 608 6.50 22.32 -48.58
N SER A 609 7.62 22.76 -49.17
CA SER A 609 8.71 23.44 -48.43
C SER A 609 8.30 24.79 -47.84
N ASP A 610 7.60 25.64 -48.59
CA ASP A 610 7.12 26.96 -48.16
C ASP A 610 5.66 26.98 -47.66
N ASP A 611 4.95 25.85 -47.78
CA ASP A 611 3.52 25.70 -47.41
C ASP A 611 3.29 25.98 -45.90
N PRO A 612 2.29 26.81 -45.53
CA PRO A 612 2.03 27.17 -44.14
C PRO A 612 1.40 26.03 -43.31
N MET A 613 0.70 25.10 -43.96
CA MET A 613 0.02 23.94 -43.40
C MET A 613 0.89 22.66 -43.36
N GLU A 614 2.15 22.67 -43.80
CA GLU A 614 2.99 21.45 -43.83
C GLU A 614 3.00 20.70 -42.49
N GLY A 615 2.58 19.44 -42.53
CA GLY A 615 2.36 18.62 -41.33
C GLY A 615 0.94 18.63 -40.75
N TRP A 616 0.00 19.35 -41.36
CA TRP A 616 -1.43 19.28 -41.05
C TRP A 616 -2.06 18.08 -41.76
N SER A 617 -2.98 17.39 -41.07
CA SER A 617 -3.88 16.42 -41.69
C SER A 617 -5.23 16.40 -41.02
N LEU A 618 -6.29 16.11 -41.77
CA LEU A 618 -7.67 16.11 -41.28
C LEU A 618 -8.53 15.06 -41.98
N PHE A 619 -9.63 14.68 -41.34
CA PHE A 619 -10.84 14.25 -42.04
C PHE A 619 -12.06 15.01 -41.49
N TYR A 620 -13.11 15.06 -42.30
CA TYR A 620 -14.35 15.75 -41.98
C TYR A 620 -15.52 14.75 -41.97
N CYS A 621 -16.43 14.89 -41.01
CA CYS A 621 -17.65 14.11 -40.92
C CYS A 621 -18.81 14.96 -40.39
N LYS A 622 -20.03 14.46 -40.53
CA LYS A 622 -21.20 15.04 -39.85
C LYS A 622 -21.51 14.23 -38.60
N GLY A 623 -21.85 14.89 -37.49
CA GLY A 623 -22.27 14.24 -36.25
C GLY A 623 -23.71 13.73 -36.27
N PRO A 624 -24.19 13.17 -35.14
CA PRO A 624 -25.50 12.52 -35.04
C PRO A 624 -26.71 13.47 -35.15
N ASN A 625 -26.49 14.79 -35.17
CA ASN A 625 -27.48 15.85 -35.41
C ASN A 625 -27.23 16.61 -36.72
N GLY A 626 -26.27 16.15 -37.55
CA GLY A 626 -25.81 16.86 -38.74
C GLY A 626 -24.88 18.04 -38.47
N GLU A 627 -24.38 18.17 -37.22
CA GLU A 627 -23.33 19.11 -36.85
C GLU A 627 -22.03 18.81 -37.60
N GLN A 628 -21.26 19.86 -37.89
CA GLN A 628 -20.02 19.74 -38.64
C GLN A 628 -18.87 19.37 -37.68
N LEU A 629 -18.11 18.31 -38.00
CA LEU A 629 -17.02 17.81 -37.17
C LEU A 629 -15.76 17.56 -38.00
N GLU A 630 -14.63 18.00 -37.46
CA GLU A 630 -13.30 17.68 -37.99
C GLU A 630 -12.52 16.84 -36.97
N PHE A 631 -11.64 15.98 -37.46
CA PHE A 631 -10.62 15.30 -36.67
C PHE A 631 -9.27 15.49 -37.36
N ASN A 632 -8.30 16.10 -36.67
CA ASN A 632 -7.04 16.52 -37.27
C ASN A 632 -5.80 16.04 -36.48
N GLN A 633 -4.62 16.21 -37.08
CA GLN A 633 -3.33 16.06 -36.40
C GLN A 633 -2.43 17.25 -36.75
N VAL A 634 -1.72 17.76 -35.74
CA VAL A 634 -0.83 18.91 -35.86
C VAL A 634 0.61 18.42 -35.75
N THR A 635 1.30 18.22 -36.87
CA THR A 635 2.65 17.61 -36.90
C THR A 635 3.68 18.53 -37.59
N ARG A 636 4.94 18.08 -37.70
CA ARG A 636 6.02 18.71 -38.49
C ARG A 636 6.12 20.24 -38.33
N LYS A 637 6.18 21.03 -39.41
CA LYS A 637 6.34 22.50 -39.32
C LYS A 637 5.13 23.18 -38.69
N VAL A 638 3.91 22.79 -39.02
CA VAL A 638 2.70 23.46 -38.50
C VAL A 638 2.61 23.31 -36.97
N LYS A 639 3.09 22.21 -36.38
CA LYS A 639 3.25 22.04 -34.93
C LYS A 639 4.18 23.07 -34.29
N GLU A 640 5.29 23.40 -34.95
CA GLU A 640 6.18 24.47 -34.48
C GLU A 640 5.49 25.84 -34.50
N ARG A 641 4.70 26.15 -35.55
CA ARG A 641 3.88 27.36 -35.60
C ARG A 641 2.92 27.43 -34.41
N PHE A 642 2.15 26.37 -34.14
CA PHE A 642 1.21 26.36 -33.01
C PHE A 642 1.92 26.45 -31.65
N ARG A 643 3.09 25.81 -31.47
CA ARG A 643 3.90 25.98 -30.26
C ARG A 643 4.38 27.44 -30.09
N GLN A 644 4.81 28.09 -31.17
CA GLN A 644 5.20 29.50 -31.17
C GLN A 644 4.02 30.42 -30.82
N GLY A 645 2.85 30.23 -31.43
CA GLY A 645 1.66 31.03 -31.14
C GLY A 645 1.21 30.97 -29.66
N VAL A 646 1.37 29.81 -29.00
CA VAL A 646 1.14 29.69 -27.55
C VAL A 646 2.19 30.48 -26.74
N GLN A 647 3.46 30.46 -27.14
CA GLN A 647 4.52 31.23 -26.48
C GLN A 647 4.33 32.75 -26.64
N GLU A 648 3.96 33.19 -27.84
CA GLU A 648 3.69 34.60 -28.15
C GLU A 648 2.43 35.10 -27.43
N TYR A 649 1.37 34.30 -27.38
CA TYR A 649 0.16 34.64 -26.63
C TYR A 649 0.46 34.79 -25.13
N ASN A 650 1.23 33.86 -24.56
CA ASN A 650 1.69 33.93 -23.17
C ASN A 650 2.56 35.17 -22.90
N GLN A 651 3.45 35.52 -23.84
CA GLN A 651 4.31 36.70 -23.71
C GLN A 651 3.53 38.01 -23.80
N ALA A 652 2.52 38.09 -24.68
CA ALA A 652 1.68 39.26 -24.85
C ALA A 652 0.71 39.47 -23.66
N ASN A 653 0.10 38.39 -23.17
CA ASN A 653 -0.98 38.44 -22.17
C ASN A 653 -0.54 38.07 -20.74
N ALA A 654 0.76 37.82 -20.51
CA ALA A 654 1.34 37.38 -19.25
C ALA A 654 0.73 36.07 -18.67
N THR A 655 0.25 35.18 -19.54
CA THR A 655 -0.28 33.85 -19.19
C THR A 655 0.82 32.77 -19.24
N SER A 656 0.48 31.54 -18.85
CA SER A 656 1.42 30.42 -18.76
C SER A 656 0.82 29.10 -19.30
N PHE A 657 0.12 29.16 -20.42
CA PHE A 657 -0.46 27.98 -21.06
C PHE A 657 0.63 27.12 -21.73
N THR A 658 0.42 25.81 -21.78
CA THR A 658 1.37 24.85 -22.39
C THR A 658 0.74 24.22 -23.61
N PHE A 659 1.42 24.28 -24.75
CA PHE A 659 1.04 23.48 -25.92
C PHE A 659 1.07 21.98 -25.54
N PRO A 660 0.07 21.16 -25.93
CA PRO A 660 0.06 19.74 -25.60
C PRO A 660 1.21 19.01 -26.32
N GLU A 661 2.04 18.30 -25.54
CA GLU A 661 3.13 17.49 -26.07
C GLU A 661 3.00 16.04 -25.60
N GLU A 662 3.02 15.10 -26.55
CA GLU A 662 3.25 13.71 -26.23
C GLU A 662 4.70 13.48 -25.83
N LYS A 663 4.90 12.72 -24.74
CA LYS A 663 6.21 12.19 -24.38
C LYS A 663 6.55 11.04 -25.33
N VAL A 664 7.08 11.39 -26.49
CA VAL A 664 7.65 10.42 -27.45
C VAL A 664 8.66 9.54 -26.70
N THR A 665 8.37 8.25 -26.65
CA THR A 665 9.33 7.25 -26.16
C THR A 665 10.26 6.88 -27.30
N ASP A 666 11.57 6.97 -27.09
CA ASP A 666 12.59 6.68 -28.12
C ASP A 666 12.55 5.20 -28.57
N LYS A 667 11.66 4.89 -29.52
CA LYS A 667 11.53 3.57 -30.17
C LYS A 667 10.95 3.66 -31.60
N MET A 668 11.64 4.37 -32.50
CA MET A 668 11.79 3.97 -33.90
C MET A 668 12.72 4.94 -34.64
N ASN A 669 13.96 4.51 -34.92
CA ASN A 669 14.75 5.04 -36.03
C ASN A 669 15.94 4.12 -36.33
N ASN A 670 15.86 3.38 -37.43
CA ASN A 670 16.94 2.60 -38.03
C ASN A 670 16.62 2.45 -39.52
N GLY A 671 17.09 3.38 -40.36
CA GLY A 671 16.80 3.43 -41.79
C GLY A 671 17.55 4.58 -42.45
N HIS A 672 18.63 4.27 -43.16
CA HIS A 672 19.61 5.24 -43.64
C HIS A 672 19.07 6.29 -44.63
N SER A 673 19.50 7.53 -44.46
CA SER A 673 20.09 8.31 -45.56
C SER A 673 21.23 9.20 -45.03
N GLN A 674 22.02 9.81 -45.91
CA GLN A 674 23.31 10.43 -45.59
C GLN A 674 23.54 11.72 -46.39
N LEU A 675 24.38 12.64 -45.86
CA LEU A 675 24.78 13.94 -46.46
C LEU A 675 23.64 14.99 -46.41
N ILE A 676 23.89 16.32 -46.47
CA ILE A 676 25.09 17.11 -46.83
C ILE A 676 25.44 18.12 -45.72
N ASP A 677 26.72 18.49 -45.62
CA ASP A 677 27.27 19.53 -44.72
C ASP A 677 27.40 20.88 -45.45
N ILE A 678 26.91 21.99 -44.86
CA ILE A 678 27.05 23.36 -45.38
C ILE A 678 27.28 24.33 -44.22
N THR A 679 28.24 25.25 -44.36
CA THR A 679 28.64 26.21 -43.31
C THR A 679 28.89 27.63 -43.87
N PHE A 680 28.93 28.63 -42.97
CA PHE A 680 29.35 30.03 -43.16
C PHE A 680 28.32 30.99 -43.82
N PRO A 681 28.40 32.33 -43.61
CA PRO A 681 29.32 33.10 -42.76
C PRO A 681 28.62 33.82 -41.57
N HIS A 682 29.02 35.05 -41.23
CA HIS A 682 28.95 35.59 -39.86
C HIS A 682 28.32 37.01 -39.75
N GLN A 683 27.69 37.31 -38.60
CA GLN A 683 27.24 38.63 -38.12
C GLN A 683 25.99 39.25 -38.82
N ALA A 684 25.14 40.06 -38.17
CA ALA A 684 25.29 40.77 -36.89
C ALA A 684 24.09 40.59 -35.90
N LYS A 685 24.22 41.12 -34.67
CA LYS A 685 23.29 40.93 -33.54
C LYS A 685 22.07 41.85 -33.57
N PRO A 686 20.88 41.34 -33.21
CA PRO A 686 19.97 41.95 -32.24
C PRO A 686 20.33 41.50 -30.81
N GLN A 687 20.05 42.31 -29.79
CA GLN A 687 20.12 41.86 -28.40
C GLN A 687 18.81 41.15 -28.01
N PRO A 688 18.86 39.91 -27.48
CA PRO A 688 17.69 39.34 -26.82
C PRO A 688 17.34 40.15 -25.56
N LYS A 689 16.05 40.33 -25.27
CA LYS A 689 15.62 40.52 -23.88
C LYS A 689 16.05 39.26 -23.12
N THR A 690 16.79 39.42 -22.02
CA THR A 690 17.23 38.26 -21.24
C THR A 690 16.04 37.65 -20.52
N ASP A 691 15.79 36.36 -20.77
CA ASP A 691 15.09 35.55 -19.78
C ASP A 691 16.01 35.46 -18.55
N ASP A 692 15.73 36.28 -17.53
CA ASP A 692 16.55 36.35 -16.32
C ASP A 692 16.41 35.11 -15.42
N ARG A 693 15.55 34.15 -15.80
CA ARG A 693 15.59 32.77 -15.32
C ARG A 693 16.97 32.15 -15.58
N LEU A 694 17.43 31.40 -14.59
CA LEU A 694 18.63 30.58 -14.65
C LEU A 694 18.15 29.13 -14.85
N PHE A 695 17.97 28.72 -16.11
CA PHE A 695 17.64 27.36 -16.47
C PHE A 695 18.81 26.70 -17.20
N PHE A 696 19.36 25.62 -16.64
CA PHE A 696 20.45 24.85 -17.26
C PHE A 696 20.25 23.36 -17.02
N SER A 697 20.26 22.56 -18.09
CA SER A 697 20.43 21.11 -17.97
C SER A 697 21.75 20.68 -18.60
N PHE A 698 22.44 19.75 -17.96
CA PHE A 698 23.61 19.09 -18.52
C PHE A 698 23.55 17.59 -18.21
N SER A 699 23.85 16.76 -19.21
CA SER A 699 23.85 15.30 -19.11
C SER A 699 25.18 14.70 -19.57
N SER A 700 25.58 13.57 -18.99
CA SER A 700 26.70 12.78 -19.48
C SER A 700 26.51 11.28 -19.21
N ALA A 701 26.92 10.46 -20.18
CA ALA A 701 27.06 9.02 -20.04
C ALA A 701 28.24 8.66 -19.13
N VAL A 702 28.08 7.67 -18.25
CA VAL A 702 29.05 7.30 -17.20
C VAL A 702 29.32 5.80 -17.22
N LYS A 703 30.59 5.41 -17.30
CA LYS A 703 31.07 4.03 -17.34
C LYS A 703 31.30 3.47 -15.92
N ALA A 704 30.25 3.43 -15.11
CA ALA A 704 30.28 2.84 -13.77
C ALA A 704 28.92 2.19 -13.41
N PRO A 705 28.88 1.21 -12.49
CA PRO A 705 27.63 0.63 -12.00
C PRO A 705 26.70 1.68 -11.39
N LEU A 706 25.38 1.46 -11.49
CA LEU A 706 24.36 2.36 -10.94
C LEU A 706 24.60 2.68 -9.47
N GLU A 707 24.96 1.67 -8.69
CA GLU A 707 25.24 1.75 -7.27
C GLU A 707 26.41 2.72 -7.03
N THR A 708 27.54 2.51 -7.71
CA THR A 708 28.72 3.38 -7.63
C THR A 708 28.40 4.84 -7.97
N VAL A 709 27.56 5.08 -8.99
CA VAL A 709 27.17 6.46 -9.35
C VAL A 709 26.20 7.06 -8.34
N TRP A 710 25.23 6.28 -7.84
CA TRP A 710 24.30 6.70 -6.79
C TRP A 710 25.05 7.09 -5.50
N GLU A 711 26.03 6.27 -5.10
CA GLU A 711 26.92 6.53 -3.97
C GLU A 711 27.66 7.87 -4.11
N VAL A 712 28.29 8.13 -5.26
CA VAL A 712 29.02 9.40 -5.52
C VAL A 712 28.08 10.61 -5.52
N VAL A 713 26.86 10.46 -6.05
CA VAL A 713 25.86 11.53 -6.10
C VAL A 713 25.28 11.84 -4.71
N VAL A 714 25.17 10.85 -3.82
CA VAL A 714 24.76 11.04 -2.41
C VAL A 714 25.91 11.53 -1.53
N ASP A 715 27.13 11.00 -1.67
CA ASP A 715 28.30 11.49 -0.90
C ASP A 715 28.60 12.97 -1.17
N LYS A 716 28.28 13.44 -2.39
CA LYS A 716 28.33 14.85 -2.78
C LYS A 716 27.30 15.76 -2.08
N ILE A 717 26.30 15.19 -1.40
CA ILE A 717 25.37 15.93 -0.54
C ILE A 717 25.98 16.10 0.85
N GLU A 718 26.38 14.99 1.47
CA GLU A 718 26.99 14.94 2.80
C GLU A 718 28.34 15.66 2.83
N ASN A 719 29.29 15.22 2.00
CA ASN A 719 30.65 15.73 1.91
C ASN A 719 30.78 16.85 0.85
N THR A 720 29.91 17.86 0.93
CA THR A 720 29.74 18.90 -0.13
C THR A 720 31.07 19.50 -0.63
N SER A 721 31.95 19.93 0.28
CA SER A 721 33.22 20.59 -0.08
C SER A 721 34.27 19.67 -0.71
N ARG A 722 34.07 18.34 -0.69
CA ARG A 722 34.89 17.35 -1.43
C ARG A 722 34.66 17.42 -2.94
N TYR A 723 33.48 17.92 -3.36
CA TYR A 723 33.01 17.90 -4.75
C TYR A 723 32.63 19.28 -5.31
N ASN A 724 32.44 20.28 -4.44
CA ASN A 724 32.22 21.67 -4.86
C ASN A 724 33.14 22.61 -4.06
N PRO A 725 34.27 23.08 -4.63
CA PRO A 725 35.19 23.99 -3.95
C PRO A 725 34.64 25.41 -3.77
N GLU A 726 33.54 25.79 -4.44
CA GLU A 726 32.84 27.06 -4.18
C GLU A 726 31.87 26.97 -2.98
N ALA A 727 31.61 25.77 -2.44
CA ALA A 727 30.75 25.57 -1.27
C ALA A 727 31.55 25.68 0.03
N GLN A 728 31.51 26.87 0.62
CA GLN A 728 32.13 27.20 1.91
C GLN A 728 31.19 26.88 3.07
N ASN A 729 31.74 26.30 4.13
CA ASN A 729 31.07 25.98 5.39
C ASN A 729 29.69 25.29 5.21
N PRO A 730 29.60 24.15 4.50
CA PRO A 730 28.36 23.38 4.43
C PRO A 730 27.99 22.83 5.81
N GLN A 731 26.72 22.98 6.18
CA GLN A 731 26.14 22.51 7.43
C GLN A 731 24.82 21.80 7.12
N ILE A 732 24.65 20.59 7.66
CA ILE A 732 23.35 19.91 7.71
C ILE A 732 22.61 20.44 8.93
N LEU A 733 21.53 21.20 8.71
CA LEU A 733 20.74 21.83 9.76
C LEU A 733 19.68 20.88 10.34
N ALA A 734 19.18 19.95 9.52
CA ALA A 734 18.26 18.89 9.92
C ALA A 734 18.35 17.71 8.96
N ARG A 735 17.95 16.52 9.42
CA ARG A 735 17.78 15.31 8.60
C ARG A 735 16.30 14.92 8.58
N TYR A 736 15.86 14.36 7.46
CA TYR A 736 14.52 13.82 7.23
C TYR A 736 14.65 12.37 6.72
N TYR A 737 13.61 11.55 6.88
CA TYR A 737 13.63 10.14 6.43
C TYR A 737 13.99 9.99 4.93
N ASN A 738 13.63 10.97 4.11
CA ASN A 738 13.89 11.03 2.67
C ASN A 738 14.79 12.20 2.25
N GLY A 739 15.61 12.78 3.13
CA GLY A 739 16.36 13.99 2.76
C GLY A 739 17.12 14.71 3.86
N VAL A 740 17.61 15.92 3.54
CA VAL A 740 18.32 16.81 4.48
C VAL A 740 17.95 18.27 4.25
N LEU A 741 18.02 19.07 5.30
CA LEU A 741 18.06 20.54 5.22
C LEU A 741 19.52 20.97 5.28
N ARG A 742 20.06 21.51 4.18
CA ARG A 742 21.46 21.95 4.06
C ARG A 742 21.54 23.47 4.00
N GLN A 743 22.58 24.05 4.59
CA GLN A 743 22.95 25.46 4.43
C GLN A 743 24.45 25.58 4.14
N MET A 744 24.82 26.45 3.22
CA MET A 744 26.22 26.72 2.84
C MET A 744 26.37 28.16 2.33
N LYS A 745 27.61 28.65 2.21
CA LYS A 745 27.91 29.83 1.41
C LYS A 745 28.45 29.40 0.05
N ALA A 746 27.81 29.87 -1.03
CA ALA A 746 28.22 29.58 -2.41
C ALA A 746 27.89 30.80 -3.29
N LEU A 747 28.69 31.04 -4.35
CA LEU A 747 28.48 32.12 -5.32
C LEU A 747 28.28 33.53 -4.71
N GLY A 748 28.81 33.76 -3.49
CA GLY A 748 28.68 35.03 -2.76
C GLY A 748 27.41 35.19 -1.92
N MET A 749 26.54 34.19 -1.85
CA MET A 749 25.30 34.22 -1.06
C MET A 749 25.19 33.02 -0.10
N THR A 750 24.28 33.10 0.87
CA THR A 750 23.85 31.94 1.65
C THR A 750 22.83 31.14 0.83
N VAL A 751 23.14 29.88 0.60
CA VAL A 751 22.23 28.90 -0.03
C VAL A 751 21.73 27.98 1.08
N LYS A 752 20.43 28.06 1.38
CA LYS A 752 19.71 27.14 2.26
C LYS A 752 18.74 26.34 1.39
N GLU A 753 18.72 25.02 1.53
CA GLU A 753 17.97 24.14 0.63
C GLU A 753 17.45 22.90 1.35
N LYS A 754 16.22 22.49 1.03
CA LYS A 754 15.69 21.17 1.39
C LYS A 754 15.95 20.21 0.24
N ILE A 755 16.75 19.20 0.50
CA ILE A 755 17.16 18.18 -0.45
C ILE A 755 16.32 16.94 -0.19
N VAL A 756 15.56 16.47 -1.18
CA VAL A 756 14.79 15.22 -1.14
C VAL A 756 15.48 14.20 -2.03
N ILE A 757 15.67 12.98 -1.53
CA ILE A 757 16.42 11.89 -2.16
C ILE A 757 15.45 10.73 -2.43
N ASP A 758 15.17 10.46 -3.70
CA ASP A 758 14.32 9.36 -4.15
C ASP A 758 15.16 8.34 -4.94
N LYS A 759 15.50 7.23 -4.27
CA LYS A 759 16.31 6.16 -4.86
C LYS A 759 15.53 5.29 -5.87
N GLU A 760 14.21 5.27 -5.79
CA GLU A 760 13.38 4.42 -6.65
C GLU A 760 13.11 5.11 -8.00
N ALA A 761 12.69 6.38 -7.96
CA ALA A 761 12.61 7.23 -9.15
C ALA A 761 14.00 7.61 -9.71
N GLY A 762 15.07 7.40 -8.93
CA GLY A 762 16.43 7.73 -9.33
C GLY A 762 16.69 9.24 -9.42
N THR A 763 16.07 10.03 -8.54
CA THR A 763 16.16 11.49 -8.54
C THR A 763 16.55 12.08 -7.19
N ILE A 764 17.16 13.26 -7.22
CA ILE A 764 17.43 14.08 -6.03
C ILE A 764 17.03 15.52 -6.34
N VAL A 765 16.15 16.09 -5.52
CA VAL A 765 15.59 17.44 -5.72
C VAL A 765 16.07 18.35 -4.59
N HIS A 766 16.92 19.33 -4.93
CA HIS A 766 17.35 20.41 -4.06
C HIS A 766 16.39 21.60 -4.24
N THR A 767 15.46 21.83 -3.31
CA THR A 767 14.56 22.99 -3.33
C THR A 767 15.18 24.13 -2.52
N LEU A 768 15.33 25.31 -3.13
CA LEU A 768 15.88 26.50 -2.50
C LEU A 768 14.90 27.08 -1.48
N LEU A 769 15.39 27.45 -0.29
CA LEU A 769 14.60 27.97 0.83
C LEU A 769 15.19 29.30 1.35
N ASP A 770 14.30 30.21 1.77
CA ASP A 770 14.62 31.48 2.43
C ASP A 770 15.67 32.36 1.73
N ASN A 771 15.88 32.17 0.42
CA ASN A 771 16.87 32.91 -0.34
C ASN A 771 16.29 34.28 -0.77
N PRO A 772 16.99 35.40 -0.50
CA PRO A 772 16.46 36.75 -0.75
C PRO A 772 16.49 37.18 -2.23
N PHE A 773 16.99 36.34 -3.14
CA PHE A 773 17.23 36.70 -4.55
C PHE A 773 16.55 35.74 -5.55
N PHE A 774 16.39 34.47 -5.18
CA PHE A 774 15.89 33.41 -6.07
C PHE A 774 14.89 32.47 -5.41
N THR A 775 14.01 31.89 -6.21
CA THR A 775 13.21 30.70 -5.88
C THR A 775 13.44 29.62 -6.94
N GLY A 776 13.17 28.35 -6.62
CA GLY A 776 13.29 27.24 -7.57
C GLY A 776 14.04 26.03 -7.01
N LYS A 777 14.57 25.20 -7.91
CA LYS A 777 15.14 23.89 -7.58
C LYS A 777 16.29 23.45 -8.47
N ILE A 778 17.04 22.45 -8.02
CA ILE A 778 17.98 21.65 -8.82
C ILE A 778 17.52 20.20 -8.77
N VAL A 779 17.43 19.53 -9.91
CA VAL A 779 17.08 18.11 -10.02
C VAL A 779 18.26 17.34 -10.59
N ASN A 780 18.81 16.43 -9.81
CA ASN A 780 19.78 15.44 -10.26
C ASN A 780 18.99 14.17 -10.64
N GLN A 781 19.25 13.56 -11.78
CA GLN A 781 18.54 12.36 -12.26
C GLN A 781 19.51 11.33 -12.82
N LEU A 782 19.24 10.05 -12.55
CA LEU A 782 19.98 8.90 -13.04
C LEU A 782 19.12 8.07 -13.98
N VAL A 783 19.36 8.21 -15.28
CA VAL A 783 18.59 7.53 -16.33
C VAL A 783 19.25 6.19 -16.66
N ARG A 784 18.59 5.10 -16.25
CA ARG A 784 19.01 3.72 -16.53
C ARG A 784 18.73 3.35 -17.99
N PRO A 785 19.53 2.47 -18.62
CA PRO A 785 19.18 1.85 -19.89
C PRO A 785 17.90 1.00 -19.75
N THR A 786 17.03 1.01 -20.75
CA THR A 786 15.86 0.14 -20.79
C THR A 786 16.25 -1.26 -21.29
N ALA A 787 15.41 -2.27 -21.02
CA ALA A 787 15.68 -3.66 -21.42
C ALA A 787 15.85 -3.89 -22.93
N SER A 788 15.48 -2.90 -23.77
CA SER A 788 15.68 -2.93 -25.23
C SER A 788 17.05 -2.38 -25.69
N HIS A 789 17.77 -1.69 -24.81
CA HIS A 789 19.07 -1.05 -25.10
C HIS A 789 20.10 -1.42 -24.01
N SER A 790 20.27 -2.71 -23.74
CA SER A 790 21.10 -3.22 -22.63
C SER A 790 22.62 -2.95 -22.75
N GLN A 791 23.07 -2.31 -23.83
CA GLN A 791 24.45 -1.84 -24.01
C GLN A 791 24.61 -0.32 -23.89
N ASP A 792 23.53 0.45 -23.75
CA ASP A 792 23.65 1.89 -23.53
C ASP A 792 24.27 2.20 -22.17
N PRO A 793 25.12 3.23 -22.05
CA PRO A 793 25.69 3.65 -20.78
C PRO A 793 24.67 4.43 -19.94
N LEU A 794 24.70 4.19 -18.62
CA LEU A 794 23.97 4.97 -17.60
C LEU A 794 24.24 6.48 -17.76
N LYS A 795 23.20 7.31 -17.72
CA LYS A 795 23.34 8.78 -17.87
C LYS A 795 23.05 9.50 -16.55
N ILE A 796 23.98 10.36 -16.11
CA ILE A 796 23.72 11.39 -15.09
C ILE A 796 23.18 12.64 -15.80
N SER A 797 22.08 13.21 -15.30
CA SER A 797 21.61 14.55 -15.65
C SER A 797 21.53 15.44 -14.40
N TYR A 798 21.92 16.71 -14.51
CA TYR A 798 21.65 17.75 -13.51
C TYR A 798 20.92 18.90 -14.21
N THR A 799 19.74 19.27 -13.72
CA THR A 799 18.93 20.37 -14.23
C THR A 799 18.69 21.39 -13.11
N LEU A 800 19.25 22.60 -13.25
CA LEU A 800 18.99 23.74 -12.39
C LEU A 800 17.90 24.61 -13.01
N ASP A 801 16.95 25.05 -12.17
CA ASP A 801 15.82 25.89 -12.53
C ASP A 801 15.56 26.91 -11.41
N TRP A 802 16.20 28.08 -11.48
CA TRP A 802 16.09 29.16 -10.51
C TRP A 802 15.52 30.43 -11.16
N GLN A 803 14.46 30.99 -10.58
CA GLN A 803 13.80 32.23 -10.99
C GLN A 803 14.18 33.38 -10.03
N PRO A 804 14.63 34.56 -10.52
CA PRO A 804 14.77 35.75 -9.70
C PRO A 804 13.43 36.17 -9.07
N ILE A 805 13.45 36.58 -7.80
CA ILE A 805 12.24 37.09 -7.09
C ILE A 805 12.21 38.61 -6.93
N ASN A 806 13.25 39.33 -7.35
CA ASN A 806 13.33 40.79 -7.33
C ASN A 806 14.45 41.34 -8.23
N LYS A 807 14.48 42.68 -8.37
CA LYS A 807 15.46 43.45 -9.16
C LYS A 807 16.91 43.41 -8.67
N GLU A 808 17.19 42.76 -7.55
CA GLU A 808 18.56 42.44 -7.14
C GLU A 808 18.93 41.03 -7.57
N GLY A 809 18.00 40.07 -7.47
CA GLY A 809 18.08 38.75 -8.08
C GLY A 809 18.35 38.80 -9.58
N GLU A 810 17.64 39.65 -10.34
CA GLU A 810 17.91 39.89 -11.78
C GLU A 810 19.38 40.31 -12.04
N LYS A 811 19.86 41.30 -11.28
CA LYS A 811 21.25 41.82 -11.38
C LYS A 811 22.30 40.80 -10.90
N ILE A 812 21.93 39.89 -10.01
CA ILE A 812 22.80 38.79 -9.56
C ILE A 812 22.79 37.67 -10.60
N ALA A 813 21.64 37.34 -11.19
CA ALA A 813 21.49 36.35 -12.26
C ALA A 813 22.43 36.67 -13.43
N ALA A 814 22.39 37.90 -13.93
CA ALA A 814 23.28 38.38 -14.99
C ALA A 814 24.79 38.30 -14.63
N LYS A 815 25.15 38.31 -13.34
CA LYS A 815 26.54 38.19 -12.86
C LYS A 815 26.98 36.75 -12.57
N ILE A 816 26.05 35.85 -12.24
CA ILE A 816 26.35 34.46 -11.90
C ILE A 816 26.02 33.46 -13.01
N ARG A 817 25.28 33.85 -14.06
CA ARG A 817 24.80 32.98 -15.15
C ARG A 817 25.88 32.02 -15.65
N ASP A 818 26.98 32.55 -16.15
CA ASP A 818 28.07 31.76 -16.75
C ASP A 818 28.76 30.86 -15.71
N LYS A 819 28.97 31.38 -14.49
CA LYS A 819 29.57 30.61 -13.38
C LYS A 819 28.66 29.46 -12.94
N LEU A 820 27.36 29.69 -12.85
CA LEU A 820 26.37 28.71 -12.43
C LEU A 820 26.17 27.64 -13.50
N GLN A 821 26.15 28.03 -14.78
CA GLN A 821 26.15 27.10 -15.91
C GLN A 821 27.43 26.24 -15.91
N GLN A 822 28.59 26.85 -15.67
CA GLN A 822 29.86 26.12 -15.52
C GLN A 822 29.83 25.20 -14.29
N ALA A 823 29.26 25.64 -13.16
CA ALA A 823 29.14 24.83 -11.95
C ALA A 823 28.20 23.62 -12.14
N VAL A 824 27.06 23.77 -12.83
CA VAL A 824 26.17 22.64 -13.18
C VAL A 824 26.90 21.64 -14.09
N ARG A 825 27.63 22.13 -15.10
CA ARG A 825 28.44 21.27 -15.98
C ARG A 825 29.55 20.54 -15.22
N GLN A 826 30.30 21.25 -14.38
CA GLN A 826 31.37 20.66 -13.54
C GLN A 826 30.81 19.72 -12.47
N ALA A 827 29.60 19.96 -11.97
CA ALA A 827 28.91 19.07 -11.04
C ALA A 827 28.66 17.68 -11.65
N VAL A 828 28.22 17.61 -12.92
CA VAL A 828 28.02 16.34 -13.63
C VAL A 828 29.36 15.70 -13.99
N LEU A 829 30.30 16.48 -14.57
CA LEU A 829 31.60 15.96 -14.97
C LEU A 829 32.41 15.42 -13.78
N SER A 830 32.35 16.08 -12.63
CA SER A 830 32.96 15.57 -11.38
C SER A 830 32.29 14.28 -10.92
N ALA A 831 30.96 14.20 -10.89
CA ALA A 831 30.25 12.99 -10.49
C ALA A 831 30.57 11.80 -11.41
N LYS A 832 30.65 12.06 -12.72
CA LYS A 832 31.15 11.12 -13.73
C LYS A 832 32.59 10.68 -13.44
N GLU A 833 33.53 11.62 -13.37
CA GLU A 833 34.95 11.32 -13.19
C GLU A 833 35.23 10.55 -11.91
N PHE A 834 34.61 10.91 -10.78
CA PHE A 834 34.76 10.16 -9.54
C PHE A 834 34.21 8.74 -9.67
N SER A 835 33.05 8.56 -10.29
CA SER A 835 32.46 7.23 -10.51
C SER A 835 33.31 6.35 -11.44
N GLU A 836 33.82 6.91 -12.55
CA GLU A 836 34.66 6.20 -13.52
C GLU A 836 36.04 5.87 -12.93
N LYS A 837 36.69 6.80 -12.22
CA LYS A 837 37.96 6.55 -11.51
C LYS A 837 37.82 5.52 -10.38
N GLN A 838 36.66 5.48 -9.71
CA GLN A 838 36.32 4.47 -8.70
C GLN A 838 36.10 3.07 -9.33
N ASN A 839 35.71 3.01 -10.61
CA ASN A 839 35.57 1.77 -11.38
C ASN A 839 36.91 1.29 -11.99
N GLU A 840 37.71 2.20 -12.56
CA GLU A 840 38.97 1.88 -13.24
C GLU A 840 40.14 1.52 -12.30
N SER A 841 40.02 1.73 -10.98
CA SER A 841 41.09 1.45 -10.00
C SER A 841 40.77 0.39 -8.92
N PRO A 842 40.55 -0.90 -9.27
CA PRO A 842 40.19 -1.97 -8.32
C PRO A 842 41.18 -2.24 -7.17
N LYS A 843 42.40 -1.66 -7.20
CA LYS A 843 43.52 -2.02 -6.30
C LYS A 843 44.20 -0.85 -5.55
N LYS A 844 43.69 0.39 -5.62
CA LYS A 844 44.26 1.52 -4.84
C LYS A 844 43.29 2.45 -4.11
N LEU A 845 41.97 2.31 -4.27
CA LEU A 845 40.98 2.96 -3.38
C LEU A 845 40.03 1.97 -2.66
N SER A 846 40.30 0.68 -2.83
CA SER A 846 39.66 -0.44 -2.13
C SER A 846 39.92 -0.46 -0.60
N THR A 847 40.67 0.52 -0.09
CA THR A 847 40.97 0.72 1.35
C THR A 847 40.27 1.94 1.96
N GLN A 848 39.52 2.74 1.19
CA GLN A 848 38.82 3.94 1.71
C GLN A 848 37.33 4.03 1.37
N ILE A 849 36.85 3.55 0.22
CA ILE A 849 35.40 3.62 -0.10
C ILE A 849 34.66 2.31 0.21
N ASN A 850 35.38 1.18 0.33
CA ASN A 850 34.84 -0.10 0.81
C ASN A 850 34.28 -0.07 2.26
N GLN A 851 34.45 1.04 3.00
CA GLN A 851 33.92 1.23 4.35
C GLN A 851 32.51 1.83 4.40
N VAL A 852 32.03 2.48 3.32
CA VAL A 852 30.76 3.26 3.37
C VAL A 852 29.55 2.46 2.88
N ASN A 853 29.63 1.84 1.69
CA ASN A 853 28.41 1.44 0.96
C ASN A 853 28.13 -0.07 0.83
N ARG A 854 28.96 -0.95 1.42
CA ARG A 854 28.62 -2.39 1.56
C ARG A 854 27.44 -2.68 2.50
N LYS A 855 26.80 -1.64 3.06
CA LYS A 855 25.89 -1.72 4.21
C LYS A 855 24.39 -1.71 3.85
N LYS A 856 23.98 -2.02 2.61
CA LYS A 856 22.54 -1.97 2.22
C LYS A 856 22.02 -3.06 1.26
N SER A 857 22.27 -4.33 1.60
CA SER A 857 21.29 -5.40 1.37
C SER A 857 21.57 -6.62 2.27
N MET A 858 20.73 -6.80 3.30
CA MET A 858 20.11 -8.09 3.64
C MET A 858 21.01 -9.35 3.66
N SER A 859 22.21 -9.23 4.24
CA SER A 859 23.09 -10.36 4.59
C SER A 859 23.75 -10.10 5.94
N THR A 860 23.34 -10.85 6.98
CA THR A 860 24.17 -11.24 8.15
C THR A 860 25.29 -10.25 8.54
N GLN A 861 24.92 -9.04 8.98
CA GLN A 861 25.85 -7.91 9.11
C GLN A 861 26.70 -7.96 10.39
N LEU A 862 27.50 -9.01 10.53
CA LEU A 862 28.52 -9.22 11.57
C LEU A 862 29.86 -8.56 11.18
N GLN A 863 29.85 -7.41 10.50
CA GLN A 863 31.04 -6.70 10.05
C GLN A 863 30.94 -5.19 10.31
N GLY A 864 31.95 -4.68 11.01
CA GLY A 864 32.13 -3.30 11.48
C GLY A 864 33.47 -3.24 12.25
N LYS A 865 34.04 -2.05 12.46
CA LYS A 865 35.36 -1.94 13.11
C LYS A 865 35.25 -2.34 14.58
N ASN A 866 34.17 -1.91 15.22
CA ASN A 866 33.93 -2.10 16.63
C ASN A 866 33.33 -3.50 16.87
N ILE A 867 32.54 -4.03 15.93
CA ILE A 867 32.10 -5.45 15.91
C ILE A 867 33.29 -6.41 15.87
N ASP A 868 34.36 -6.10 15.14
CA ASP A 868 35.58 -6.93 15.17
C ASP A 868 36.32 -6.81 16.51
N LEU A 869 36.41 -5.59 17.06
CA LEU A 869 36.97 -5.34 18.39
C LEU A 869 36.25 -6.16 19.49
N VAL A 870 34.92 -6.25 19.44
CA VAL A 870 34.07 -7.03 20.35
C VAL A 870 34.36 -8.53 20.24
N LYS A 871 34.37 -9.10 19.02
CA LYS A 871 34.74 -10.53 18.84
C LYS A 871 36.14 -10.83 19.34
N ARG A 872 37.09 -9.91 19.12
CA ARG A 872 38.47 -10.06 19.58
C ARG A 872 38.55 -10.03 21.11
N LEU A 873 37.73 -9.22 21.80
CA LEU A 873 37.57 -9.25 23.26
C LEU A 873 36.94 -10.58 23.74
N PHE A 874 35.83 -11.03 23.15
CA PHE A 874 35.24 -12.32 23.50
C PHE A 874 36.24 -13.47 23.30
N SER A 875 37.12 -13.41 22.29
CA SER A 875 38.21 -14.40 22.11
C SER A 875 39.24 -14.39 23.24
N ARG A 876 39.27 -13.35 24.09
CA ARG A 876 40.05 -13.29 25.34
C ARG A 876 39.26 -13.90 26.49
N GLY A 877 37.98 -13.54 26.62
CA GLY A 877 37.05 -14.11 27.60
C GLY A 877 36.94 -15.64 27.49
N GLU A 878 36.62 -16.18 26.32
CA GLU A 878 36.45 -17.61 26.09
C GLU A 878 37.73 -18.44 26.29
N ALA A 879 38.91 -17.79 26.26
CA ALA A 879 40.20 -18.42 26.49
C ALA A 879 40.72 -18.25 27.94
N PHE A 880 40.00 -17.53 28.81
CA PHE A 880 40.45 -17.07 30.13
C PHE A 880 41.75 -16.23 30.11
N ASP A 881 41.91 -15.40 29.07
CA ASP A 881 43.05 -14.50 28.88
C ASP A 881 42.75 -13.11 29.47
N SER A 882 42.66 -13.03 30.80
CA SER A 882 42.33 -11.77 31.52
C SER A 882 43.35 -10.65 31.30
N ALA A 883 44.64 -11.01 31.19
CA ALA A 883 45.72 -10.08 30.90
C ALA A 883 45.58 -9.47 29.48
N GLY A 884 45.17 -10.28 28.49
CA GLY A 884 44.82 -9.80 27.16
C GLY A 884 43.49 -9.02 27.14
N PHE A 885 42.48 -9.46 27.88
CA PHE A 885 41.15 -8.83 27.96
C PHE A 885 41.24 -7.34 28.32
N ILE A 886 42.01 -6.98 29.35
CA ILE A 886 42.15 -5.57 29.77
C ILE A 886 42.89 -4.67 28.77
N THR A 887 43.58 -5.22 27.76
CA THR A 887 44.28 -4.40 26.74
C THR A 887 43.32 -3.65 25.82
N PHE A 888 42.09 -4.13 25.69
CA PHE A 888 41.02 -3.56 24.86
C PHE A 888 40.35 -2.33 25.47
N PHE A 889 40.62 -1.98 26.73
CA PHE A 889 39.97 -0.87 27.42
C PHE A 889 40.78 0.43 27.39
N THR A 890 40.12 1.58 27.56
CA THR A 890 40.79 2.87 27.82
C THR A 890 41.49 2.86 29.19
N ASP A 891 42.19 3.93 29.55
CA ASP A 891 42.88 4.01 30.85
C ASP A 891 41.97 4.50 32.00
N LYS A 892 40.71 4.86 31.68
CA LYS A 892 39.61 5.12 32.62
C LYS A 892 38.30 4.50 32.09
N PRO A 893 38.21 3.17 31.99
CA PRO A 893 37.04 2.49 31.47
C PRO A 893 35.93 2.43 32.53
N LEU A 894 34.71 2.13 32.09
CA LEU A 894 33.63 1.64 32.95
C LEU A 894 33.30 0.21 32.54
N TYR A 895 33.43 -0.75 33.46
CA TYR A 895 33.04 -2.14 33.24
C TYR A 895 32.09 -2.61 34.32
N GLN A 896 30.99 -3.25 33.93
CA GLN A 896 30.03 -3.83 34.85
C GLN A 896 29.52 -5.17 34.32
N PHE A 897 29.56 -6.21 35.17
CA PHE A 897 29.00 -7.54 34.87
C PHE A 897 27.75 -7.75 35.72
N GLY A 898 26.56 -7.70 35.10
CA GLY A 898 25.29 -7.73 35.81
C GLY A 898 25.29 -6.74 36.99
N ASN A 899 24.99 -7.25 38.18
CA ASN A 899 24.89 -6.45 39.41
C ASN A 899 26.21 -6.40 40.20
N PHE A 900 27.35 -6.81 39.62
CA PHE A 900 28.66 -6.71 40.26
C PHE A 900 29.12 -5.24 40.37
N GLU A 901 30.10 -4.97 41.25
CA GLU A 901 30.68 -3.65 41.43
C GLU A 901 31.30 -3.11 40.12
N ILE A 902 31.05 -1.82 39.86
CA ILE A 902 31.55 -1.14 38.67
C ILE A 902 33.07 -0.95 38.76
N CYS A 903 33.79 -1.54 37.82
CA CYS A 903 35.24 -1.43 37.72
C CYS A 903 35.60 -0.19 36.89
N PHE A 904 36.25 0.79 37.52
CA PHE A 904 36.65 2.06 36.90
C PHE A 904 38.11 2.09 36.39
N ASP A 905 38.85 0.99 36.55
CA ASP A 905 40.22 0.83 36.08
C ASP A 905 40.54 -0.59 35.61
N LYS A 906 41.65 -0.74 34.87
CA LYS A 906 42.11 -2.02 34.32
C LYS A 906 42.45 -3.08 35.39
N PRO A 907 43.16 -2.77 36.49
CA PRO A 907 43.33 -3.70 37.61
C PRO A 907 42.02 -4.28 38.14
N ALA A 908 40.99 -3.46 38.37
CA ALA A 908 39.68 -3.90 38.85
C ALA A 908 38.98 -4.81 37.83
N ILE A 909 38.96 -4.44 36.54
CA ILE A 909 38.42 -5.28 35.46
C ILE A 909 39.12 -6.64 35.45
N ARG A 910 40.46 -6.65 35.56
CA ARG A 910 41.21 -7.90 35.56
C ARG A 910 40.85 -8.77 36.76
N GLN A 911 40.78 -8.19 37.96
CA GLN A 911 40.43 -8.93 39.18
C GLN A 911 39.01 -9.50 39.09
N SER A 912 38.05 -8.74 38.56
CA SER A 912 36.68 -9.20 38.31
C SER A 912 36.66 -10.39 37.32
N ALA A 913 37.39 -10.29 36.20
CA ALA A 913 37.51 -11.36 35.21
C ALA A 913 38.24 -12.61 35.76
N ASP A 914 39.36 -12.45 36.45
CA ASP A 914 40.12 -13.56 37.09
C ASP A 914 39.25 -14.27 38.15
N ASN A 915 38.51 -13.52 38.98
CA ASN A 915 37.54 -14.06 39.94
C ASN A 915 36.41 -14.85 39.24
N PHE A 916 35.88 -14.35 38.13
CA PHE A 916 34.82 -15.02 37.37
C PHE A 916 35.32 -16.30 36.70
N PHE A 917 36.46 -16.24 35.99
CA PHE A 917 37.08 -17.41 35.34
C PHE A 917 37.46 -18.50 36.36
N SER A 918 37.76 -18.15 37.60
CA SER A 918 38.03 -19.14 38.67
C SER A 918 36.82 -20.03 39.00
N GLN A 919 35.59 -19.59 38.71
CA GLN A 919 34.34 -20.26 39.08
C GLN A 919 33.72 -21.12 37.96
N ILE A 920 34.26 -21.05 36.73
CA ILE A 920 33.79 -21.81 35.56
C ILE A 920 34.91 -22.59 34.88
N ASN A 921 34.56 -23.63 34.12
CA ASN A 921 35.47 -24.42 33.28
C ASN A 921 35.55 -23.91 31.84
N ALA A 922 34.45 -23.36 31.31
CA ALA A 922 34.41 -22.69 30.01
C ALA A 922 33.21 -21.73 29.89
N VAL A 923 33.29 -20.80 28.94
CA VAL A 923 32.21 -19.92 28.47
C VAL A 923 32.22 -19.84 26.95
N TYR A 924 31.06 -19.84 26.29
CA TYR A 924 30.88 -19.64 24.84
C TYR A 924 29.73 -18.66 24.57
N HIS A 925 29.94 -17.71 23.65
CA HIS A 925 28.96 -16.68 23.30
C HIS A 925 28.31 -17.00 21.94
N ASP A 926 27.05 -17.44 21.96
CA ASP A 926 26.27 -17.77 20.76
C ASP A 926 25.46 -16.56 20.31
N ILE A 927 26.12 -15.71 19.51
CA ILE A 927 25.67 -14.36 19.22
C ILE A 927 24.57 -14.33 18.16
N LYS A 928 23.34 -14.06 18.58
CA LYS A 928 22.16 -13.86 17.71
C LYS A 928 22.27 -12.59 16.89
N MET A 929 22.69 -11.48 17.51
CA MET A 929 22.75 -10.17 16.88
C MET A 929 23.96 -9.38 17.39
N MET A 930 24.63 -8.67 16.46
CA MET A 930 25.45 -7.49 16.77
C MET A 930 25.04 -6.32 15.87
N ARG A 931 25.06 -5.11 16.41
CA ARG A 931 24.87 -3.86 15.66
C ARG A 931 25.83 -2.78 16.18
N GLU A 932 26.44 -2.06 15.24
CA GLU A 932 27.37 -0.94 15.46
C GLU A 932 26.67 0.35 15.03
N VAL A 933 26.45 1.24 16.00
CA VAL A 933 25.78 2.54 15.86
C VAL A 933 26.75 3.59 16.41
N ASP A 934 27.36 4.36 15.51
CA ASP A 934 28.44 5.31 15.80
C ASP A 934 29.57 4.69 16.64
N ASP A 935 29.78 5.12 17.89
CA ASP A 935 30.79 4.58 18.81
C ASP A 935 30.28 3.40 19.66
N VAL A 936 29.01 3.04 19.57
CA VAL A 936 28.34 2.03 20.40
C VAL A 936 28.19 0.69 19.66
N VAL A 937 28.40 -0.42 20.35
CA VAL A 937 28.05 -1.77 19.85
C VAL A 937 27.11 -2.47 20.82
N PHE A 938 25.99 -2.94 20.30
CA PHE A 938 25.03 -3.78 21.01
C PHE A 938 25.21 -5.25 20.59
N VAL A 939 25.08 -6.18 21.55
CA VAL A 939 25.17 -7.63 21.33
C VAL A 939 23.98 -8.32 22.00
N GLU A 940 23.20 -9.11 21.28
CA GLU A 940 22.20 -10.04 21.86
C GLU A 940 22.68 -11.47 21.63
N MET A 941 22.75 -12.29 22.69
CA MET A 941 23.37 -13.61 22.62
C MET A 941 22.87 -14.59 23.68
N ASP A 942 22.98 -15.88 23.38
CA ASP A 942 22.92 -16.95 24.38
C ASP A 942 24.35 -17.21 24.88
N VAL A 943 24.62 -17.11 26.18
CA VAL A 943 25.94 -17.42 26.75
C VAL A 943 25.88 -18.76 27.47
N THR A 944 26.72 -19.70 27.04
CA THR A 944 26.78 -21.06 27.59
C THR A 944 27.99 -21.24 28.49
N TYR A 945 27.75 -21.67 29.72
CA TYR A 945 28.74 -21.87 30.76
C TYR A 945 28.87 -23.35 31.12
N TRP A 946 30.11 -23.82 31.24
CA TRP A 946 30.45 -25.11 31.85
C TRP A 946 30.89 -24.83 33.29
N ARG A 947 30.13 -25.31 34.28
CA ARG A 947 30.43 -25.13 35.72
C ARG A 947 31.54 -26.07 36.19
N LYS A 948 32.04 -25.86 37.42
CA LYS A 948 33.09 -26.70 38.06
C LYS A 948 32.66 -28.13 38.36
N ASP A 949 31.36 -28.37 38.53
CA ASP A 949 30.75 -29.70 38.68
C ASP A 949 30.57 -30.44 37.33
N ASN A 950 30.96 -29.81 36.21
CA ASN A 950 30.78 -30.25 34.82
C ASN A 950 29.34 -30.20 34.29
N SER A 951 28.40 -29.61 35.04
CA SER A 951 27.10 -29.24 34.49
C SER A 951 27.23 -28.09 33.49
N VAL A 952 26.29 -28.02 32.55
CA VAL A 952 26.23 -26.98 31.51
C VAL A 952 24.94 -26.19 31.67
N ILE A 953 25.00 -24.88 31.47
CA ILE A 953 23.84 -23.99 31.46
C ILE A 953 23.99 -22.94 30.35
N THR A 954 22.89 -22.56 29.72
CA THR A 954 22.82 -21.46 28.75
C THR A 954 21.90 -20.38 29.29
N LEU A 955 22.30 -19.11 29.18
CA LEU A 955 21.59 -17.96 29.72
C LEU A 955 21.53 -16.84 28.66
N PRO A 956 20.39 -16.16 28.48
CA PRO A 956 20.30 -15.00 27.60
C PRO A 956 21.10 -13.81 28.18
N CYS A 957 21.82 -13.10 27.31
CA CYS A 957 22.64 -11.95 27.68
C CYS A 957 22.52 -10.84 26.64
N CYS A 958 22.63 -9.59 27.09
CA CYS A 958 22.77 -8.42 26.24
C CYS A 958 24.00 -7.61 26.67
N ASP A 959 24.89 -7.26 25.76
CA ASP A 959 26.07 -6.43 26.07
C ASP A 959 25.97 -5.08 25.34
N ILE A 960 26.37 -4.01 26.04
CA ILE A 960 26.53 -2.67 25.47
C ILE A 960 27.98 -2.23 25.65
N PHE A 961 28.65 -1.96 24.53
CA PHE A 961 30.01 -1.45 24.45
C PHE A 961 30.01 0.01 23.95
N ARG A 962 30.88 0.87 24.48
CA ARG A 962 31.22 2.18 23.86
C ARG A 962 32.71 2.24 23.54
N VAL A 963 33.06 2.81 22.38
CA VAL A 963 34.42 2.75 21.81
C VAL A 963 35.04 4.13 21.66
N GLU A 964 36.03 4.42 22.49
CA GLU A 964 36.88 5.60 22.37
C GLU A 964 38.11 5.26 21.50
N GLY A 965 38.08 5.68 20.24
CA GLY A 965 39.18 5.53 19.29
C GLY A 965 39.37 4.10 18.79
N ASP A 966 40.09 3.26 19.53
CA ASP A 966 40.33 1.84 19.24
C ASP A 966 40.13 0.90 20.44
N LYS A 967 39.54 1.42 21.53
CA LYS A 967 39.36 0.75 22.82
C LYS A 967 37.98 1.01 23.41
N PHE A 968 37.53 0.12 24.29
CA PHE A 968 36.29 0.30 25.04
C PHE A 968 36.47 1.31 26.17
N SER A 969 35.68 2.38 26.13
CA SER A 969 35.48 3.30 27.26
C SER A 969 34.39 2.78 28.21
N GLU A 970 33.42 2.02 27.70
CA GLU A 970 32.38 1.37 28.51
C GLU A 970 32.09 -0.06 28.02
N LEU A 971 31.85 -0.99 28.95
CA LEU A 971 31.21 -2.29 28.72
C LEU A 971 30.25 -2.60 29.87
N ARG A 972 28.96 -2.75 29.55
CA ARG A 972 27.95 -3.31 30.47
C ARG A 972 27.42 -4.63 29.91
N ILE A 973 27.40 -5.65 30.75
CA ILE A 973 26.93 -7.01 30.44
C ILE A 973 25.65 -7.23 31.26
N PHE A 974 24.52 -7.39 30.59
CA PHE A 974 23.19 -7.52 31.20
C PHE A 974 22.70 -8.97 31.10
N MET A 975 22.76 -9.69 32.22
CA MET A 975 22.22 -11.04 32.39
C MET A 975 21.92 -11.34 33.86
N ASP A 976 20.94 -12.22 34.11
CA ASP A 976 20.89 -12.95 35.39
C ASP A 976 21.94 -14.07 35.36
N VAL A 977 22.97 -13.92 36.19
CA VAL A 977 24.09 -14.85 36.30
C VAL A 977 24.00 -15.73 37.56
N ALA A 978 23.01 -15.52 38.44
CA ALA A 978 22.87 -16.32 39.66
C ALA A 978 22.83 -17.85 39.40
N PRO A 979 22.15 -18.35 38.34
CA PRO A 979 22.17 -19.77 37.99
C PRO A 979 23.57 -20.33 37.65
N VAL A 980 24.56 -19.52 37.29
CA VAL A 980 25.93 -20.01 37.04
C VAL A 980 26.58 -20.45 38.35
N PHE A 981 26.29 -19.76 39.45
CA PHE A 981 26.90 -20.01 40.77
C PHE A 981 26.09 -20.96 41.64
N ASP A 982 24.76 -20.98 41.51
CA ASP A 982 23.86 -21.89 42.22
C ASP A 982 23.14 -22.86 41.25
N PRO A 983 23.58 -24.14 41.18
CA PRO A 983 22.92 -25.17 40.38
C PRO A 983 21.50 -25.56 40.82
N SER A 984 21.02 -25.09 41.98
CA SER A 984 19.64 -25.35 42.42
C SER A 984 18.61 -24.47 41.70
N ILE A 985 19.04 -23.32 41.16
CA ILE A 985 18.18 -22.41 40.40
C ILE A 985 17.87 -23.03 39.03
N LYS A 986 16.63 -23.48 38.86
CA LYS A 986 16.15 -24.12 37.62
C LYS A 986 15.92 -23.08 36.54
N VAL A 987 16.56 -23.28 35.38
CA VAL A 987 16.32 -22.48 34.17
C VAL A 987 15.54 -23.31 33.14
N PRO A 988 14.36 -22.83 32.67
CA PRO A 988 13.58 -23.51 31.64
C PRO A 988 14.34 -23.72 30.32
N SER A 989 14.05 -24.82 29.60
CA SER A 989 14.67 -25.14 28.31
C SER A 989 14.29 -24.17 27.17
N THR A 990 13.25 -23.36 27.36
CA THR A 990 12.83 -22.27 26.46
C THR A 990 13.60 -20.96 26.69
N THR A 991 14.36 -20.85 27.77
CA THR A 991 15.14 -19.64 28.15
C THR A 991 16.36 -19.49 27.24
N SER A 992 16.14 -18.91 26.06
CA SER A 992 17.18 -18.64 25.07
C SER A 992 16.77 -17.45 24.20
N VAL A 993 17.70 -16.56 23.83
CA VAL A 993 17.41 -15.44 22.90
C VAL A 993 17.03 -15.96 21.50
N MET A 994 17.44 -17.19 21.18
CA MET A 994 17.13 -17.89 19.93
C MET A 994 15.71 -18.46 19.90
N THR A 995 14.96 -18.45 21.01
CA THR A 995 13.58 -18.95 21.06
C THR A 995 12.63 -17.93 20.43
N ILE A 996 11.83 -18.36 19.45
CA ILE A 996 10.83 -17.54 18.75
C ILE A 996 9.41 -18.11 18.98
N SER A 997 8.42 -17.64 18.22
CA SER A 997 7.02 -18.07 18.33
C SER A 997 6.85 -19.59 18.27
N GLU A 998 5.79 -20.09 18.92
CA GLU A 998 5.44 -21.53 18.98
C GLU A 998 6.53 -22.42 19.63
N SER A 999 7.47 -21.83 20.37
CA SER A 999 8.67 -22.50 20.90
C SER A 999 9.63 -23.04 19.84
N GLN A 1000 9.52 -22.59 18.59
CA GLN A 1000 10.53 -22.85 17.58
C GLN A 1000 11.85 -22.15 17.97
N ARG A 1001 13.01 -22.71 17.62
CA ARG A 1001 14.32 -22.14 17.94
C ARG A 1001 15.10 -21.81 16.67
N MET A 1002 15.62 -20.58 16.58
CA MET A 1002 16.51 -20.14 15.53
C MET A 1002 17.80 -20.97 15.51
N THR A 1003 18.28 -21.32 14.31
CA THR A 1003 19.61 -21.91 14.13
C THR A 1003 20.67 -20.86 14.48
N PRO A 1004 21.56 -21.08 15.45
CA PRO A 1004 22.58 -20.10 15.80
C PRO A 1004 23.56 -19.83 14.65
N PRO A 1005 24.06 -18.59 14.50
CA PRO A 1005 24.93 -18.23 13.38
C PRO A 1005 26.41 -18.62 13.61
N ASP A 1006 26.76 -19.34 14.67
CA ASP A 1006 28.12 -19.83 14.97
C ASP A 1006 29.21 -18.73 14.89
N THR A 1007 28.93 -17.55 15.44
CA THR A 1007 29.74 -16.33 15.25
C THR A 1007 31.17 -16.43 15.83
N MET A 1008 31.31 -16.77 17.12
CA MET A 1008 32.63 -16.86 17.77
C MET A 1008 33.42 -18.08 17.29
N LYS A 1009 32.72 -19.19 17.14
CA LYS A 1009 33.10 -20.37 16.37
C LYS A 1009 33.79 -20.03 15.03
N LYS A 1010 33.13 -19.28 14.12
CA LYS A 1010 33.71 -18.83 12.84
C LYS A 1010 34.91 -17.89 13.03
N HIS A 1011 34.92 -17.05 14.07
CA HIS A 1011 36.08 -16.20 14.37
C HIS A 1011 37.36 -17.02 14.59
N PHE A 1012 37.32 -18.10 15.38
CA PHE A 1012 38.50 -18.95 15.60
C PHE A 1012 38.98 -19.69 14.33
N ALA A 1013 38.09 -19.90 13.36
CA ALA A 1013 38.38 -20.57 12.09
C ALA A 1013 38.98 -19.65 11.03
N GLU A 1014 38.31 -18.53 10.80
CA GLU A 1014 38.50 -17.69 9.62
C GLU A 1014 39.40 -16.49 9.96
N HIS A 1015 39.17 -15.88 11.13
CA HIS A 1015 39.87 -14.66 11.52
C HIS A 1015 41.34 -14.91 11.83
N LYS A 1016 42.20 -13.97 11.42
CA LYS A 1016 43.65 -14.10 11.53
C LYS A 1016 44.11 -14.17 12.99
N GLU A 1017 43.59 -13.31 13.86
CA GLU A 1017 43.93 -13.36 15.30
C GLU A 1017 43.34 -14.60 15.98
N GLY A 1018 42.14 -15.04 15.58
CA GLY A 1018 41.49 -16.25 16.11
C GLY A 1018 42.33 -17.50 15.88
N ARG A 1019 42.77 -17.72 14.63
CA ARG A 1019 43.69 -18.83 14.28
C ARG A 1019 45.03 -18.72 15.00
N GLN A 1020 45.65 -17.53 15.02
CA GLN A 1020 46.93 -17.34 15.69
C GLN A 1020 46.84 -17.61 17.21
N ARG A 1021 45.69 -17.32 17.85
CA ARG A 1021 45.44 -17.67 19.26
C ARG A 1021 45.34 -19.17 19.46
N VAL A 1022 44.66 -19.90 18.57
CA VAL A 1022 44.63 -21.38 18.58
C VAL A 1022 46.03 -21.96 18.41
N GLU A 1023 46.79 -21.50 17.41
CA GLU A 1023 48.17 -21.94 17.12
C GLU A 1023 49.15 -21.67 18.28
N THR A 1024 48.92 -20.62 19.07
CA THR A 1024 49.75 -20.24 20.23
C THR A 1024 49.25 -20.78 21.57
N GLY A 1025 48.32 -21.75 21.57
CA GLY A 1025 47.80 -22.40 22.78
C GLY A 1025 46.76 -21.58 23.56
N ASN A 1026 46.39 -20.38 23.08
CA ASN A 1026 45.30 -19.56 23.60
C ASN A 1026 43.95 -20.02 23.01
N VAL A 1027 43.73 -21.34 23.00
CA VAL A 1027 42.47 -21.95 22.56
C VAL A 1027 41.32 -21.59 23.50
N PRO A 1028 40.08 -21.45 22.98
CA PRO A 1028 38.91 -21.25 23.81
C PRO A 1028 38.66 -22.49 24.68
N LYS A 1029 38.29 -22.30 25.96
CA LYS A 1029 38.12 -23.41 26.90
C LYS A 1029 36.95 -24.33 26.53
N TRP A 1030 35.96 -23.83 25.78
CA TRP A 1030 34.85 -24.64 25.28
C TRP A 1030 35.28 -25.65 24.20
N SER A 1031 36.38 -25.43 23.47
CA SER A 1031 36.90 -26.43 22.52
C SER A 1031 37.73 -27.54 23.19
N ILE A 1032 37.93 -27.44 24.52
CA ILE A 1032 38.53 -28.50 25.36
C ILE A 1032 37.42 -29.22 26.16
N ASN A 1033 36.46 -28.48 26.71
CA ASN A 1033 35.44 -28.99 27.64
C ASN A 1033 34.06 -29.26 27.00
N GLY A 1034 33.86 -28.88 25.74
CA GLY A 1034 32.60 -29.00 24.99
C GLY A 1034 32.70 -29.90 23.75
N PRO A 1035 31.59 -30.07 23.01
CA PRO A 1035 31.55 -30.93 21.82
C PRO A 1035 32.41 -30.39 20.66
N GLN A 1036 33.03 -31.31 19.92
CA GLN A 1036 33.91 -31.03 18.77
C GLN A 1036 33.09 -30.44 17.59
N TRP A 1037 33.64 -29.44 16.87
CA TRP A 1037 32.90 -28.66 15.86
C TRP A 1037 33.73 -28.33 14.60
N ILE A 1038 33.05 -28.24 13.44
CA ILE A 1038 33.57 -28.05 12.07
C ILE A 1038 32.63 -27.07 11.30
N ILE A 1039 33.09 -26.40 10.22
CA ILE A 1039 32.87 -24.93 10.10
C ILE A 1039 32.21 -24.43 8.78
N GLY A 1040 31.09 -23.69 8.88
CA GLY A 1040 30.39 -22.92 7.80
C GLY A 1040 28.90 -23.31 7.57
N SER A 1041 27.95 -22.50 7.08
CA SER A 1041 27.89 -21.07 6.63
C SER A 1041 26.76 -20.31 7.39
N SER A 1042 25.81 -19.44 6.94
CA SER A 1042 25.24 -18.98 5.65
C SER A 1042 24.73 -17.49 5.72
N ASN A 1043 23.65 -17.09 5.02
CA ASN A 1043 23.19 -15.69 4.78
C ASN A 1043 21.67 -15.43 4.99
N GLN A 1044 21.28 -14.12 4.91
CA GLN A 1044 19.95 -13.48 4.62
C GLN A 1044 19.46 -12.42 5.71
N PRO A 1045 18.17 -11.99 5.88
CA PRO A 1045 17.78 -10.58 5.55
C PRO A 1045 16.72 -9.80 6.45
N GLN A 1046 16.74 -8.44 6.57
CA GLN A 1046 15.60 -7.58 7.06
C GLN A 1046 15.69 -6.05 6.73
N SER A 1047 14.65 -5.23 7.05
CA SER A 1047 14.48 -3.75 6.84
C SER A 1047 13.50 -3.09 7.84
N ASP A 1048 13.40 -1.73 7.94
CA ASP A 1048 13.00 -0.96 9.16
C ASP A 1048 11.96 0.22 8.99
N ASP A 1049 11.42 0.77 10.11
CA ASP A 1049 10.61 2.04 10.26
C ASP A 1049 10.64 2.57 11.74
N ASN A 1050 9.78 3.49 12.24
CA ASN A 1050 9.93 4.11 13.61
C ASN A 1050 8.67 4.23 14.53
N LEU A 1051 8.84 4.08 15.87
CA LEU A 1051 7.78 3.95 16.88
C LEU A 1051 7.95 4.68 18.24
N ILE A 1052 9.17 5.08 18.69
CA ILE A 1052 9.47 5.47 20.09
C ILE A 1052 8.37 6.28 20.83
N PRO A 1053 7.79 7.37 20.27
CA PRO A 1053 6.87 8.25 21.01
C PRO A 1053 5.53 7.63 21.42
N LYS A 1054 5.28 6.36 21.07
CA LYS A 1054 4.13 5.58 21.54
C LYS A 1054 4.39 4.99 22.93
N VAL A 1055 5.63 4.65 23.25
CA VAL A 1055 6.01 4.07 24.56
C VAL A 1055 5.99 5.14 25.64
N GLU A 1056 6.50 6.34 25.35
CA GLU A 1056 6.57 7.45 26.31
C GLU A 1056 5.19 7.74 26.94
N LYS A 1057 4.15 7.84 26.11
CA LYS A 1057 2.76 8.07 26.57
C LYS A 1057 2.12 6.88 27.29
N MET A 1058 2.55 5.65 26.99
CA MET A 1058 2.13 4.47 27.74
C MET A 1058 2.70 4.50 29.16
N VAL A 1059 3.96 4.89 29.31
CA VAL A 1059 4.63 5.04 30.62
C VAL A 1059 4.01 6.19 31.42
N GLU A 1060 3.55 7.27 30.77
CA GLU A 1060 2.78 8.34 31.43
C GLU A 1060 1.51 7.80 32.10
N ALA A 1061 0.67 7.05 31.37
CA ALA A 1061 -0.55 6.43 31.90
C ALA A 1061 -0.28 5.39 33.00
N LEU A 1062 0.75 4.55 32.80
CA LEU A 1062 1.21 3.57 33.79
C LEU A 1062 1.60 4.22 35.13
N THR A 1063 2.33 5.33 35.09
CA THR A 1063 2.92 5.97 36.28
C THR A 1063 1.85 6.57 37.21
N ILE A 1064 0.68 6.92 36.66
CA ILE A 1064 -0.47 7.44 37.41
C ILE A 1064 -1.56 6.39 37.69
N GLU A 1065 -1.32 5.12 37.34
CA GLU A 1065 -2.28 4.01 37.45
C GLU A 1065 -3.59 4.24 36.67
N ASP A 1066 -3.53 5.00 35.56
CA ASP A 1066 -4.64 5.19 34.61
C ASP A 1066 -4.71 4.01 33.65
N TRP A 1067 -5.37 2.94 34.09
CA TRP A 1067 -5.48 1.70 33.35
C TRP A 1067 -6.30 1.83 32.05
N GLU A 1068 -7.31 2.72 32.00
CA GLU A 1068 -8.11 2.96 30.79
C GLU A 1068 -7.27 3.67 29.70
N SER A 1069 -6.40 4.63 30.06
CA SER A 1069 -5.44 5.22 29.11
C SER A 1069 -4.28 4.29 28.77
N PHE A 1070 -3.96 3.31 29.62
CA PHE A 1070 -2.85 2.37 29.44
C PHE A 1070 -3.18 1.21 28.49
N TYR A 1071 -4.38 0.61 28.58
CA TYR A 1071 -4.76 -0.53 27.73
C TYR A 1071 -4.63 -0.30 26.20
N PRO A 1072 -5.00 0.87 25.62
CA PRO A 1072 -4.97 1.11 24.18
C PRO A 1072 -3.57 1.10 23.54
N TYR A 1073 -2.49 1.02 24.32
CA TYR A 1073 -1.13 0.89 23.79
C TYR A 1073 -0.73 -0.54 23.44
N PHE A 1074 -1.53 -1.56 23.83
CA PHE A 1074 -1.17 -2.97 23.75
C PHE A 1074 -2.06 -3.76 22.77
N THR A 1075 -1.57 -4.91 22.29
CA THR A 1075 -2.44 -5.91 21.68
C THR A 1075 -3.17 -6.72 22.75
N TYR A 1076 -4.34 -7.30 22.41
CA TYR A 1076 -5.09 -8.14 23.36
C TYR A 1076 -4.27 -9.37 23.82
N ASP A 1077 -3.36 -9.85 22.97
CA ASP A 1077 -2.46 -10.99 23.19
C ASP A 1077 -1.09 -10.59 23.75
N VAL A 1078 -0.93 -9.38 24.32
CA VAL A 1078 0.37 -8.88 24.79
C VAL A 1078 1.04 -9.86 25.75
N TYR A 1079 2.29 -10.21 25.43
CA TYR A 1079 3.19 -10.91 26.34
C TYR A 1079 3.88 -9.89 27.24
N TYR A 1080 3.63 -9.95 28.55
CA TYR A 1080 4.32 -9.14 29.56
C TYR A 1080 5.19 -10.01 30.47
N LYS A 1081 6.44 -9.62 30.74
CA LYS A 1081 7.31 -10.35 31.68
C LYS A 1081 8.31 -9.41 32.38
N VAL A 1082 8.45 -9.60 33.70
CA VAL A 1082 9.44 -8.89 34.53
C VAL A 1082 10.53 -9.87 34.98
N GLY A 1083 11.77 -9.65 34.53
CA GLY A 1083 12.93 -10.44 34.91
C GLY A 1083 12.74 -11.94 34.68
N ALA A 1084 12.94 -12.73 35.73
CA ALA A 1084 12.79 -14.19 35.69
C ALA A 1084 11.33 -14.69 35.79
N ASN A 1085 10.39 -13.88 36.29
CA ASN A 1085 9.03 -14.28 36.70
C ASN A 1085 8.19 -14.92 35.59
N GLU A 1086 7.17 -15.69 35.93
CA GLU A 1086 6.24 -16.25 34.93
C GLU A 1086 5.61 -15.13 34.07
N PRO A 1087 5.44 -15.35 32.75
CA PRO A 1087 4.89 -14.35 31.86
C PRO A 1087 3.38 -14.19 32.06
N VAL A 1088 2.93 -12.96 31.92
CA VAL A 1088 1.54 -12.53 32.03
C VAL A 1088 1.02 -12.22 30.63
N TYR A 1089 -0.21 -12.62 30.33
CA TYR A 1089 -0.79 -12.49 29.00
C TYR A 1089 -2.03 -11.60 29.00
N GLY A 1090 -2.05 -10.61 28.11
CA GLY A 1090 -3.14 -9.64 27.95
C GLY A 1090 -3.01 -8.42 28.88
N PRO A 1091 -3.51 -7.25 28.45
CA PRO A 1091 -3.17 -5.97 29.07
C PRO A 1091 -3.83 -5.79 30.45
N HIS A 1092 -5.02 -6.37 30.66
CA HIS A 1092 -5.69 -6.41 31.96
C HIS A 1092 -4.89 -7.20 33.01
N ALA A 1093 -4.33 -8.35 32.64
CA ALA A 1093 -3.53 -9.14 33.55
C ALA A 1093 -2.17 -8.47 33.84
N ALA A 1094 -1.58 -7.80 32.85
CA ALA A 1094 -0.38 -6.98 33.06
C ALA A 1094 -0.64 -5.83 34.04
N ALA A 1095 -1.74 -5.09 33.87
CA ALA A 1095 -2.19 -4.05 34.80
C ALA A 1095 -2.48 -4.59 36.20
N GLN A 1096 -3.08 -5.79 36.32
CA GLN A 1096 -3.29 -6.45 37.61
C GLN A 1096 -1.97 -6.80 38.31
N TYR A 1097 -1.00 -7.37 37.58
CA TYR A 1097 0.35 -7.64 38.10
C TYR A 1097 1.03 -6.35 38.58
N LEU A 1098 0.97 -5.29 37.77
CA LEU A 1098 1.55 -3.99 38.10
C LEU A 1098 0.86 -3.34 39.31
N SER A 1099 -0.47 -3.41 39.40
CA SER A 1099 -1.25 -2.98 40.56
C SER A 1099 -0.82 -3.72 41.83
N SER A 1100 -0.60 -5.04 41.77
CA SER A 1100 -0.10 -5.83 42.91
C SER A 1100 1.34 -5.47 43.29
N PHE A 1101 2.22 -5.26 42.30
CA PHE A 1101 3.59 -4.78 42.54
C PHE A 1101 3.59 -3.37 43.17
N TYR A 1102 2.66 -2.51 42.77
CA TYR A 1102 2.45 -1.17 43.30
C TYR A 1102 1.77 -1.14 44.69
N GLN A 1103 1.46 -2.30 45.30
CA GLN A 1103 1.18 -2.42 46.73
C GLN A 1103 2.45 -2.69 47.58
N ILE A 1104 3.58 -2.99 46.94
CA ILE A 1104 4.89 -3.20 47.59
C ILE A 1104 5.76 -1.94 47.43
N VAL A 1105 5.82 -1.39 46.22
CA VAL A 1105 6.64 -0.23 45.83
C VAL A 1105 5.89 0.71 44.91
N LYS A 1106 5.76 2.00 45.23
CA LYS A 1106 5.23 2.99 44.27
C LYS A 1106 6.35 3.56 43.39
N PRO A 1107 6.15 3.71 42.08
CA PRO A 1107 7.10 4.46 41.24
C PRO A 1107 7.16 5.91 41.69
N THR A 1108 8.32 6.55 41.58
CA THR A 1108 8.47 7.98 41.86
C THR A 1108 8.73 8.77 40.57
N GLN A 1109 9.99 8.94 40.16
CA GLN A 1109 10.34 9.50 38.86
C GLN A 1109 11.51 8.69 38.30
N HIS A 1110 11.27 7.80 37.33
CA HIS A 1110 12.32 7.02 36.69
C HIS A 1110 13.24 7.93 35.86
N GLN A 1111 14.56 7.76 35.97
CA GLN A 1111 15.54 8.53 35.23
C GLN A 1111 15.89 7.80 33.94
N VAL A 1112 15.18 8.10 32.85
CA VAL A 1112 15.49 7.58 31.51
C VAL A 1112 16.88 8.04 31.07
N ARG A 1113 17.74 7.09 30.74
CA ARG A 1113 19.12 7.29 30.28
C ARG A 1113 19.25 7.20 28.75
N GLY A 1114 18.33 6.49 28.10
CA GLY A 1114 18.16 6.53 26.65
C GLY A 1114 16.94 5.73 26.19
N ALA A 1115 16.44 6.07 24.99
CA ALA A 1115 15.37 5.34 24.31
C ALA A 1115 15.74 5.19 22.82
N TRP A 1116 15.56 3.99 22.26
CA TRP A 1116 16.03 3.63 20.92
C TRP A 1116 15.00 2.83 20.13
N GLN A 1117 14.89 3.14 18.85
CA GLN A 1117 14.18 2.34 17.86
C GLN A 1117 15.10 1.23 17.32
N VAL A 1118 14.56 0.03 17.12
CA VAL A 1118 15.24 -1.09 16.46
C VAL A 1118 14.23 -1.77 15.53
N GLY A 1119 14.49 -1.80 14.21
CA GLY A 1119 13.50 -2.32 13.23
C GLY A 1119 12.25 -1.43 13.12
N ASN A 1120 11.25 -1.84 12.33
CA ASN A 1120 9.93 -1.20 12.33
C ASN A 1120 9.17 -1.38 13.65
N ASP A 1121 9.61 -2.33 14.49
CA ASP A 1121 8.74 -3.01 15.46
C ASP A 1121 9.24 -2.96 16.91
N THR A 1122 10.48 -2.57 17.19
CA THR A 1122 11.04 -2.67 18.55
C THR A 1122 11.48 -1.30 19.09
N VAL A 1123 11.15 -1.03 20.36
CA VAL A 1123 11.65 0.11 21.14
C VAL A 1123 12.33 -0.43 22.39
N ILE A 1124 13.48 0.13 22.75
CA ILE A 1124 14.24 -0.21 23.97
C ILE A 1124 14.43 1.06 24.79
N ILE A 1125 14.23 0.99 26.11
CA ILE A 1125 14.47 2.10 27.05
C ILE A 1125 15.44 1.63 28.16
N GLU A 1126 16.55 2.34 28.34
CA GLU A 1126 17.44 2.23 29.51
C GLU A 1126 17.05 3.30 30.52
N MET A 1127 16.81 2.93 31.78
CA MET A 1127 16.49 3.87 32.86
C MET A 1127 17.01 3.40 34.22
N ASP A 1128 17.30 4.35 35.11
CA ASP A 1128 17.36 4.06 36.54
C ASP A 1128 15.93 4.19 37.09
N ALA A 1129 15.30 3.06 37.43
CA ALA A 1129 13.93 2.99 37.90
C ALA A 1129 13.88 3.28 39.41
N HIS A 1130 13.42 4.49 39.75
CA HIS A 1130 13.24 4.95 41.13
C HIS A 1130 11.84 4.59 41.67
N TYR A 1131 11.81 4.04 42.89
CA TYR A 1131 10.61 3.61 43.60
C TYR A 1131 10.69 3.96 45.09
N ARG A 1132 9.54 4.16 45.75
CA ARG A 1132 9.42 4.20 47.21
C ARG A 1132 8.72 2.94 47.72
N ARG A 1133 9.35 2.21 48.63
CA ARG A 1133 8.76 1.03 49.28
C ARG A 1133 7.71 1.44 50.31
N ILE A 1134 6.56 0.76 50.32
CA ILE A 1134 5.39 1.17 51.11
C ILE A 1134 5.52 0.81 52.60
N ASN A 1135 6.19 -0.29 52.94
CA ASN A 1135 6.23 -0.80 54.31
C ASN A 1135 7.13 0.02 55.27
N ASP A 1136 8.16 0.68 54.76
CA ASP A 1136 9.13 1.47 55.54
C ASP A 1136 9.43 2.86 54.97
N GLY A 1137 8.93 3.19 53.77
CA GLY A 1137 9.18 4.45 53.09
C GLY A 1137 10.57 4.56 52.44
N GLN A 1138 11.33 3.47 52.34
CA GLN A 1138 12.68 3.50 51.75
C GLN A 1138 12.62 3.83 50.25
N GLU A 1139 13.42 4.82 49.81
CA GLU A 1139 13.69 5.05 48.39
C GLU A 1139 14.64 3.96 47.87
N ILE A 1140 14.22 3.29 46.79
CA ILE A 1140 14.93 2.23 46.10
C ILE A 1140 15.19 2.72 44.66
N THR A 1141 16.39 2.44 44.14
CA THR A 1141 16.75 2.71 42.75
C THR A 1141 17.33 1.43 42.17
N VAL A 1142 16.78 0.98 41.05
CA VAL A 1142 17.25 -0.23 40.34
C VAL A 1142 17.55 0.12 38.89
N PRO A 1143 18.69 -0.31 38.31
CA PRO A 1143 18.88 -0.21 36.87
C PRO A 1143 17.82 -1.10 36.18
N CYS A 1144 17.17 -0.56 35.16
CA CYS A 1144 16.13 -1.24 34.40
C CYS A 1144 16.31 -1.04 32.89
N THR A 1145 16.09 -2.10 32.12
CA THR A 1145 15.95 -2.01 30.66
C THR A 1145 14.62 -2.60 30.24
N ASP A 1146 13.85 -1.82 29.50
CA ASP A 1146 12.55 -2.23 28.97
C ASP A 1146 12.67 -2.46 27.46
N VAL A 1147 12.09 -3.57 26.98
CA VAL A 1147 12.05 -3.96 25.57
C VAL A 1147 10.60 -4.14 25.16
N TYR A 1148 10.13 -3.25 24.27
CA TYR A 1148 8.78 -3.25 23.71
C TYR A 1148 8.86 -3.71 22.25
N ARG A 1149 8.17 -4.79 21.88
CA ARG A 1149 7.97 -5.17 20.47
C ARG A 1149 6.51 -4.97 20.09
N PHE A 1150 6.28 -4.51 18.86
CA PHE A 1150 5.01 -4.02 18.37
C PHE A 1150 4.47 -4.89 17.24
N LYS A 1151 3.14 -4.90 17.10
CA LYS A 1151 2.42 -5.40 15.94
C LYS A 1151 1.76 -4.19 15.27
N GLY A 1152 2.49 -3.55 14.35
CA GLY A 1152 2.11 -2.25 13.81
C GLY A 1152 2.25 -1.14 14.85
N ASN A 1153 1.14 -0.56 15.31
CA ASN A 1153 1.14 0.56 16.26
C ASN A 1153 0.96 0.16 17.73
N LEU A 1154 0.68 -1.12 18.02
CA LEU A 1154 0.39 -1.62 19.37
C LEU A 1154 1.51 -2.52 19.89
N ILE A 1155 1.86 -2.40 21.17
CA ILE A 1155 2.83 -3.22 21.88
C ILE A 1155 2.29 -4.64 22.03
N LYS A 1156 2.94 -5.61 21.38
CA LYS A 1156 2.62 -7.04 21.45
C LYS A 1156 3.48 -7.79 22.47
N GLU A 1157 4.63 -7.23 22.82
CA GLU A 1157 5.55 -7.82 23.78
C GLU A 1157 6.18 -6.70 24.61
N TRP A 1158 6.16 -6.83 25.92
CA TRP A 1158 6.85 -5.92 26.83
C TRP A 1158 7.63 -6.75 27.85
N ARG A 1159 8.96 -6.62 27.81
CA ARG A 1159 9.86 -7.24 28.80
C ARG A 1159 10.53 -6.15 29.61
N VAL A 1160 10.43 -6.26 30.92
CA VAL A 1160 11.09 -5.40 31.90
C VAL A 1160 12.26 -6.20 32.47
N TYR A 1161 13.46 -5.63 32.50
CA TYR A 1161 14.65 -6.25 33.08
C TYR A 1161 15.23 -5.38 34.21
N PRO A 1162 14.66 -5.45 35.43
CA PRO A 1162 15.14 -4.71 36.60
C PRO A 1162 16.00 -5.61 37.52
N ASP A 1163 16.96 -5.01 38.22
CA ASP A 1163 17.56 -5.66 39.40
C ASP A 1163 16.59 -5.63 40.59
N THR A 1164 15.83 -6.71 40.79
CA THR A 1164 14.86 -6.81 41.89
C THR A 1164 15.48 -7.14 43.25
N SER A 1165 16.80 -7.37 43.35
CA SER A 1165 17.44 -7.88 44.57
C SER A 1165 17.11 -7.06 45.83
N LYS A 1166 17.14 -5.73 45.72
CA LYS A 1166 16.86 -4.79 46.83
C LYS A 1166 15.38 -4.58 47.13
N ILE A 1167 14.48 -5.10 46.30
CA ILE A 1167 13.02 -4.96 46.51
C ILE A 1167 12.54 -5.98 47.55
N GLY A 1168 13.09 -7.20 47.54
CA GLY A 1168 12.69 -8.30 48.43
C GLY A 1168 13.34 -8.32 49.82
N GLU A 1169 14.36 -7.51 50.09
CA GLU A 1169 15.00 -7.46 51.41
C GLU A 1169 13.99 -6.99 52.49
N ASN A 1170 13.69 -7.87 53.45
CA ASN A 1170 12.71 -7.74 54.55
C ASN A 1170 11.21 -7.99 54.22
N THR A 1171 10.84 -8.59 53.09
CA THR A 1171 9.50 -9.22 52.98
C THR A 1171 9.53 -10.67 53.46
N ASP A 1172 8.86 -10.94 54.58
CA ASP A 1172 8.62 -12.28 55.13
C ASP A 1172 7.70 -13.10 54.22
N THR A 1173 8.29 -13.89 53.32
CA THR A 1173 7.59 -14.66 52.27
C THR A 1173 6.69 -15.76 52.81
N SER A 1174 6.87 -16.19 54.06
CA SER A 1174 6.06 -17.25 54.70
C SER A 1174 4.56 -16.96 54.62
N LYS A 1175 4.17 -15.70 54.86
CA LYS A 1175 2.77 -15.24 54.86
C LYS A 1175 2.15 -15.19 53.47
N ILE A 1176 2.94 -15.13 52.40
CA ILE A 1176 2.42 -15.15 51.03
C ILE A 1176 2.06 -16.58 50.65
N GLU A 1177 2.89 -17.57 50.99
CA GLU A 1177 2.57 -18.99 50.79
C GLU A 1177 1.39 -19.45 51.67
N GLU A 1178 1.25 -18.92 52.88
CA GLU A 1178 0.16 -19.25 53.80
C GLU A 1178 -1.22 -18.81 53.25
N ASN A 1179 -1.33 -17.54 52.83
CA ASN A 1179 -2.58 -17.02 52.25
C ASN A 1179 -2.97 -17.73 50.93
N ILE A 1180 -2.00 -18.13 50.11
CA ILE A 1180 -2.26 -18.89 48.87
C ILE A 1180 -2.71 -20.33 49.18
N ARG A 1181 -2.19 -20.96 50.24
CA ARG A 1181 -2.63 -22.30 50.68
C ARG A 1181 -4.02 -22.29 51.28
N ASP A 1182 -4.36 -21.32 52.11
CA ASP A 1182 -5.68 -21.26 52.76
C ASP A 1182 -6.80 -20.99 51.75
N PHE A 1183 -6.54 -20.21 50.69
CA PHE A 1183 -7.50 -20.03 49.60
C PHE A 1183 -7.68 -21.29 48.73
N ALA A 1184 -6.63 -22.10 48.56
CA ALA A 1184 -6.71 -23.38 47.86
C ALA A 1184 -7.51 -24.45 48.65
N ASN A 1185 -7.46 -24.39 49.98
CA ASN A 1185 -8.17 -25.33 50.86
C ASN A 1185 -9.65 -24.95 51.10
N SER A 1186 -10.07 -23.71 50.84
CA SER A 1186 -11.43 -23.23 51.14
C SER A 1186 -12.51 -23.63 50.11
N HIS A 1187 -12.13 -24.31 49.02
CA HIS A 1187 -13.02 -24.70 47.92
C HIS A 1187 -13.20 -26.23 47.76
N GLN A 1188 -13.05 -26.99 48.86
CA GLN A 1188 -13.66 -28.32 48.99
C GLN A 1188 -14.73 -28.30 50.09
N GLY A 1189 -15.92 -27.79 49.73
CA GLY A 1189 -17.12 -27.72 50.58
C GLY A 1189 -18.37 -27.51 49.74
#